data_AF-A0A0G1TL28-F1
#
_entry.id   AF-A0A0G1TL28-F1
#
_cell.length_a   1.000
_cell.length_b   1.000
_cell.length_c   1.000
_cell.angle_alpha   90.00
_cell.angle_beta   90.00
_cell.angle_gamma   90.00
#
_symmetry.space_group_name_H-M   'P 1'
#
loop_
_entity.id
_entity.type
_entity.pdbx_description
1 polymer ?
#
loop_
_entity_poly.entity_id
_entity_poly.type
_entity_poly.pdbx_seq_one_letter_code
_entity_poly.pdbx_strand_id
1 'polypeptide(L)'
;MGLFSKNKPPVAPQAPLTGAQATTQPVAATPPQPAQSAPPAAAPQKPAKKKGGLFSFKFGGKGKKSGVSTVDTLSAADLRAQGVKAFQQFIAPSAVLVTPNSLQIGKRFCRTMFVANFPRFVRTAWLAPIINLNRMHDISIFIHPADTTAVLKGMTSQLAKIQAQVSQREEKGLVRSPVLDTALQDIERLRDSLQQGRERFFRLGIYMTVYGNSEEEVETLEKEIESILENRLIESRLATFQQQEGFNTTLPISEDRLLINSQMNTGPISTSFPFVSADLSSNKGILYGVNRHNNSLILFDRFSLENANEVVFGKSGSGKTIRGSERVLCRVNEKMQLTQIGRLVESYAKQHGTIPIDREIEGILFPPGLEIYAFDKSMRGSWSRVTVAMRKKAPDTFYKLQTQSGREITTTGDHNMVILKDGIVQDAKMSEVREGAFIPLPRVIRTQKISPFVGQNAVVKEYAFETLAGLITSEGNVTLRAIYISNTDPKVLLIINECLKTLNITKYSWSLKDEPGTNFVKVHGIYIKDRGLVARARRLGLTGTSGTKHIPSYLVDLDNQAIAAYLSAYYEGDGGVEKCSVSATTKSKDLASGLSYLLYRFGIVARIKKIKKMPTNSDWKRKKTYWRIAISGREQLERFQYLIGFLTKTKNDKLGELLAKQVAPNTNVDVIPEMKPYLQAIYDNFGFALYGINNALLCPLLRARFKPSREMLNKIISEVEFQIRCYEAEERRTAYIRSLPELREIIAVGAEHKELNRALWQQMGQTWRLMKNQEVQSHAHNVFAAARIVGIGSYSLANIKYDLEARIRNTGTRLTTFSTTTKAYIIDNPSGAVRYATLKTDIARCQRIYDQQAPAIARTKQALASLKRFVNADLFWDPIAKIQKIANKRDKYVYDLTVDNEVFLAGHGGMFVHNSYTIKLEILRYMMQGADIIIIDPENEYQYLAQTVGGSFLKISLSSEHHINPFDLPPVREGEDPRNVLREAVVDLVNITRIMLGGLSAEEDAIIDKAIREAYASRDITPETPNFHEKTPPILKDLQDILQDLEGGKSLAIKLEKYTTGRFEGFFNHQSNIEIDKELVVFNIRDMEEDLRPIAMFIILNYIWKRIRYKLKKRILFVDEAWWLLQHEESASFLFSIAKRARKYYLGLTTITQDVADFLRSRYGEPIITNSSLQLLFKQSPATIDIVQQTFNLTDEEKMILLQSSVGTGIFFAGLKHVAIQVVASYSEDQIITSDPEQILKIEQAKKELAEGNEAQQKDDE
;
A
#
# COMPACT_ATOMS: atom_id res chain seq x y z
N MET A 1 -57.65 23.99 3.56
CA MET A 1 -59.04 23.62 3.94
C MET A 1 -59.01 22.20 4.48
N GLY A 2 -59.60 21.98 5.66
CA GLY A 2 -59.50 20.74 6.47
C GLY A 2 -60.34 19.57 5.94
N LEU A 3 -60.70 18.51 6.69
CA LEU A 3 -60.68 18.09 8.10
C LEU A 3 -60.82 16.53 8.09
N PHE A 4 -60.36 15.86 9.16
CA PHE A 4 -60.77 14.58 9.79
C PHE A 4 -61.69 13.58 9.03
N SER A 5 -61.50 12.25 9.05
CA SER A 5 -61.73 11.38 10.23
C SER A 5 -61.57 9.86 9.90
N LYS A 6 -60.87 9.13 10.79
CA LYS A 6 -61.09 7.78 11.39
C LYS A 6 -61.80 6.64 10.62
N ASN A 7 -61.17 5.44 10.53
CA ASN A 7 -61.39 4.25 11.41
C ASN A 7 -60.80 2.92 10.86
N LYS A 8 -59.96 2.25 11.68
CA LYS A 8 -59.81 0.80 12.06
C LYS A 8 -60.34 -0.37 11.18
N PRO A 9 -59.74 -1.60 11.25
CA PRO A 9 -59.85 -2.56 12.40
C PRO A 9 -58.60 -3.51 12.62
N PRO A 10 -58.65 -4.70 13.29
CA PRO A 10 -58.88 -5.04 14.72
C PRO A 10 -57.75 -5.93 15.38
N VAL A 11 -57.45 -5.87 16.70
CA VAL A 11 -57.83 -6.74 17.89
C VAL A 11 -57.36 -8.22 17.81
N ALA A 12 -56.28 -8.68 18.50
CA ALA A 12 -56.09 -9.20 19.90
C ALA A 12 -56.61 -10.67 20.11
N PRO A 13 -56.37 -11.44 21.22
CA PRO A 13 -55.70 -11.16 22.51
C PRO A 13 -54.98 -12.35 23.29
N GLN A 14 -54.32 -12.00 24.42
CA GLN A 14 -54.23 -12.69 25.76
C GLN A 14 -53.48 -14.05 25.90
N ALA A 15 -52.77 -14.40 27.00
CA ALA A 15 -52.84 -14.10 28.44
C ALA A 15 -51.50 -14.54 29.16
N PRO A 16 -51.37 -14.66 30.50
CA PRO A 16 -51.74 -13.81 31.63
C PRO A 16 -50.58 -13.54 32.64
N LEU A 17 -50.91 -12.73 33.66
CA LEU A 17 -50.12 -12.14 34.75
C LEU A 17 -50.04 -12.98 36.04
N THR A 18 -49.02 -12.69 36.87
CA THR A 18 -49.01 -12.44 38.35
C THR A 18 -47.54 -12.05 38.70
N GLY A 19 -47.17 -10.88 39.23
CA GLY A 19 -47.43 -10.25 40.55
C GLY A 19 -46.25 -10.57 41.51
N ALA A 20 -45.50 -9.68 42.18
CA ALA A 20 -45.72 -8.31 42.62
C ALA A 20 -44.42 -7.55 43.00
N GLN A 21 -44.44 -6.24 42.75
CA GLN A 21 -44.00 -5.07 43.56
C GLN A 21 -42.60 -5.01 44.23
N ALA A 22 -41.81 -4.00 43.85
CA ALA A 22 -41.42 -2.90 44.75
C ALA A 22 -40.89 -1.67 43.97
N THR A 23 -41.43 -0.52 44.32
CA THR A 23 -41.24 0.84 43.79
C THR A 23 -40.00 1.53 44.37
N THR A 24 -39.24 2.28 43.55
CA THR A 24 -38.52 3.49 44.03
C THR A 24 -38.30 4.51 42.90
N GLN A 25 -38.58 5.76 43.23
CA GLN A 25 -38.57 6.99 42.45
C GLN A 25 -37.16 7.45 42.01
N PRO A 26 -37.03 8.33 41.00
CA PRO A 26 -35.78 9.00 40.69
C PRO A 26 -35.58 10.19 41.64
N VAL A 27 -34.59 10.12 42.54
CA VAL A 27 -34.20 11.22 43.41
C VAL A 27 -33.08 12.03 42.76
N ALA A 28 -33.33 13.34 42.61
CA ALA A 28 -32.36 14.34 42.21
C ALA A 28 -31.20 14.44 43.22
N ALA A 29 -29.96 14.36 42.75
CA ALA A 29 -28.78 14.54 43.59
C ALA A 29 -28.31 16.00 43.58
N THR A 30 -28.45 16.64 44.74
CA THR A 30 -27.94 17.96 45.13
C THR A 30 -26.41 17.91 45.32
N PRO A 31 -25.64 18.99 45.07
CA PRO A 31 -24.20 19.01 45.32
C PRO A 31 -23.88 19.23 46.81
N PRO A 32 -22.91 18.52 47.41
CA PRO A 32 -22.44 18.84 48.75
C PRO A 32 -21.19 19.73 48.74
N GLN A 33 -21.19 20.70 49.64
CA GLN A 33 -20.12 21.64 49.98
C GLN A 33 -18.89 20.98 50.66
N PRO A 34 -17.73 21.68 50.72
CA PRO A 34 -16.48 21.13 51.23
C PRO A 34 -16.28 21.40 52.72
N ALA A 35 -15.71 20.46 53.47
CA ALA A 35 -14.86 20.77 54.64
C ALA A 35 -14.18 19.52 55.25
N GLN A 36 -12.88 19.72 55.52
CA GLN A 36 -12.10 19.27 56.68
C GLN A 36 -11.49 17.85 56.71
N SER A 37 -10.24 17.87 57.16
CA SER A 37 -9.19 16.87 57.05
C SER A 37 -8.82 16.25 58.40
N ALA A 38 -8.25 15.03 58.31
CA ALA A 38 -7.48 14.23 59.29
C ALA A 38 -8.29 13.29 60.20
N PRO A 39 -7.70 12.17 60.74
CA PRO A 39 -6.34 11.62 60.60
C PRO A 39 -6.27 10.11 60.20
N PRO A 40 -5.09 9.51 59.91
CA PRO A 40 -4.94 8.07 59.72
C PRO A 40 -4.28 7.36 60.93
N ALA A 41 -4.73 6.13 61.21
CA ALA A 41 -4.10 5.21 62.17
C ALA A 41 -4.00 3.78 61.60
N ALA A 42 -2.92 3.12 62.06
CA ALA A 42 -2.68 1.67 62.19
C ALA A 42 -2.20 0.83 60.99
N ALA A 43 -1.11 0.10 61.27
CA ALA A 43 -0.28 -0.73 60.41
C ALA A 43 -0.73 -2.21 60.34
N PRO A 44 -0.12 -3.03 59.46
CA PRO A 44 -0.02 -4.46 59.69
C PRO A 44 1.44 -5.00 59.74
N GLN A 45 1.54 -6.19 60.33
CA GLN A 45 2.73 -6.88 60.84
C GLN A 45 3.54 -7.67 59.77
N LYS A 46 4.76 -8.05 60.18
CA LYS A 46 5.86 -8.76 59.49
C LYS A 46 5.51 -10.13 58.86
N PRO A 47 6.40 -10.64 57.98
CA PRO A 47 6.92 -11.99 58.18
C PRO A 47 8.47 -12.10 58.18
N ALA A 48 8.95 -13.25 58.65
CA ALA A 48 10.33 -13.54 59.07
C ALA A 48 11.22 -14.23 58.00
N LYS A 49 12.53 -14.21 58.31
CA LYS A 49 13.75 -14.67 57.61
C LYS A 49 13.74 -16.08 56.95
N LYS A 50 14.53 -16.25 55.87
CA LYS A 50 15.47 -17.37 55.53
C LYS A 50 16.25 -17.00 54.24
N LYS A 51 17.59 -16.80 54.26
CA LYS A 51 18.77 -17.71 54.08
C LYS A 51 19.15 -18.03 52.61
N GLY A 52 20.43 -17.77 52.28
CA GLY A 52 21.18 -18.16 51.05
C GLY A 52 21.08 -17.12 49.92
N GLY A 53 22.12 -16.58 49.28
CA GLY A 53 23.53 -16.93 49.17
C GLY A 53 23.99 -16.71 47.71
N LEU A 54 25.16 -16.07 47.49
CA LEU A 54 25.96 -15.96 46.23
C LEU A 54 25.45 -14.97 45.16
N PHE A 55 26.21 -14.06 44.53
CA PHE A 55 27.65 -13.84 44.37
C PHE A 55 27.97 -12.33 44.39
N SER A 56 29.10 -11.97 44.98
CA SER A 56 29.76 -10.67 44.82
C SER A 56 30.76 -10.70 43.67
N PHE A 57 30.77 -9.67 42.81
CA PHE A 57 31.95 -9.31 42.02
C PHE A 57 32.68 -8.16 42.73
N LYS A 58 33.94 -8.39 43.11
CA LYS A 58 34.92 -7.39 43.55
C LYS A 58 35.93 -7.18 42.43
N PHE A 59 36.35 -5.93 42.23
CA PHE A 59 37.74 -5.44 42.13
C PHE A 59 37.63 -3.93 41.89
N GLY A 60 38.38 -3.00 42.49
CA GLY A 60 39.50 -3.03 43.41
C GLY A 60 40.03 -1.58 43.47
N GLY A 61 40.39 -1.08 44.66
CA GLY A 61 40.96 0.25 44.81
C GLY A 61 41.07 0.68 46.28
N LYS A 62 42.26 0.49 46.87
CA LYS A 62 42.60 0.88 48.25
C LYS A 62 42.80 2.39 48.36
N GLY A 63 42.31 3.02 49.44
CA GLY A 63 42.69 4.39 49.78
C GLY A 63 42.08 4.97 51.07
N LYS A 64 42.71 4.63 52.21
CA LYS A 64 42.80 5.35 53.51
C LYS A 64 41.54 5.62 54.39
N LYS A 65 41.74 5.29 55.67
CA LYS A 65 40.85 5.46 56.83
C LYS A 65 40.97 6.88 57.42
N SER A 66 39.86 7.45 57.91
CA SER A 66 39.86 8.30 59.11
C SER A 66 38.46 8.40 59.74
N GLY A 67 38.35 7.98 61.01
CA GLY A 67 37.55 8.60 62.07
C GLY A 67 36.03 8.67 61.90
N VAL A 68 35.32 7.72 62.52
CA VAL A 68 33.89 7.84 62.85
C VAL A 68 33.76 8.65 64.15
N SER A 69 33.06 9.79 64.10
CA SER A 69 32.43 10.41 65.26
C SER A 69 30.91 10.27 65.10
N THR A 70 30.28 9.67 66.11
CA THR A 70 28.84 9.57 66.43
C THR A 70 27.88 10.24 65.43
N VAL A 71 27.16 9.40 64.69
CA VAL A 71 26.05 9.79 63.80
C VAL A 71 24.85 10.19 64.65
N ASP A 72 24.50 11.48 64.65
CA ASP A 72 23.17 11.94 65.03
C ASP A 72 22.15 11.23 64.14
N THR A 73 21.29 10.40 64.73
CA THR A 73 20.19 9.75 64.03
C THR A 73 19.18 10.79 63.58
N LEU A 74 19.32 11.25 62.33
CA LEU A 74 18.36 12.10 61.62
C LEU A 74 16.96 11.45 61.66
N SER A 75 15.94 12.24 62.01
CA SER A 75 14.56 11.74 62.07
C SER A 75 14.07 11.31 60.69
N ALA A 76 13.05 10.45 60.61
CA ALA A 76 12.47 10.04 59.33
C ALA A 76 11.92 11.23 58.51
N ALA A 77 11.51 12.32 59.17
CA ALA A 77 11.12 13.56 58.51
C ALA A 77 12.34 14.28 57.91
N ASP A 78 13.46 14.31 58.61
CA ASP A 78 14.72 14.90 58.14
C ASP A 78 15.34 14.08 57.01
N LEU A 79 15.29 12.75 57.08
CA LEU A 79 15.71 11.86 56.00
C LEU A 79 14.81 11.98 54.76
N ARG A 80 13.50 12.22 54.94
CA ARG A 80 12.58 12.46 53.82
C ARG A 80 12.78 13.86 53.23
N ALA A 81 13.04 14.87 54.06
CA ALA A 81 13.35 16.22 53.62
C ALA A 81 14.72 16.30 52.93
N GLN A 82 15.73 15.58 53.45
CA GLN A 82 17.04 15.43 52.81
C GLN A 82 16.94 14.59 51.54
N GLY A 83 16.14 13.52 51.53
CA GLY A 83 15.87 12.72 50.34
C GLY A 83 15.15 13.49 49.25
N VAL A 84 14.15 14.32 49.62
CA VAL A 84 13.47 15.23 48.69
C VAL A 84 14.43 16.33 48.21
N LYS A 85 15.25 16.92 49.08
CA LYS A 85 16.28 17.89 48.66
C LYS A 85 17.35 17.27 47.76
N ALA A 86 17.82 16.07 48.07
CA ALA A 86 18.79 15.34 47.26
C ALA A 86 18.19 14.94 45.91
N PHE A 87 16.93 14.51 45.89
CA PHE A 87 16.20 14.21 44.66
C PHE A 87 15.94 15.47 43.84
N GLN A 88 15.53 16.58 44.48
CA GLN A 88 15.39 17.89 43.85
C GLN A 88 16.73 18.38 43.28
N GLN A 89 17.84 18.21 43.98
CA GLN A 89 19.18 18.54 43.48
C GLN A 89 19.61 17.63 42.31
N PHE A 90 19.15 16.37 42.29
CA PHE A 90 19.45 15.43 41.21
C PHE A 90 18.65 15.71 39.93
N ILE A 91 17.38 16.14 40.06
CA ILE A 91 16.50 16.46 38.93
C ILE A 91 16.55 17.94 38.53
N ALA A 92 17.10 18.82 39.36
CA ALA A 92 17.19 20.24 39.06
C ALA A 92 18.14 20.46 37.88
N PRO A 93 17.73 21.25 36.88
CA PRO A 93 18.60 21.62 35.78
C PRO A 93 19.81 22.42 36.29
N SER A 94 20.95 22.29 35.62
CA SER A 94 22.20 22.96 36.03
C SER A 94 22.07 24.50 36.10
N ALA A 95 21.20 25.08 35.26
CA ALA A 95 20.80 26.49 35.30
C ALA A 95 19.47 26.67 34.55
N VAL A 96 18.70 27.69 34.95
CA VAL A 96 17.52 28.17 34.24
C VAL A 96 17.69 29.66 33.99
N LEU A 97 17.57 30.10 32.74
CA LEU A 97 17.55 31.50 32.37
C LEU A 97 16.17 31.86 31.83
N VAL A 98 15.49 32.80 32.49
CA VAL A 98 14.16 33.29 32.08
C VAL A 98 14.36 34.59 31.29
N THR A 99 13.87 34.63 30.06
CA THR A 99 13.78 35.85 29.25
C THR A 99 12.31 36.25 29.07
N PRO A 100 12.02 37.46 28.55
CA PRO A 100 10.64 37.87 28.29
C PRO A 100 9.88 36.91 27.37
N ASN A 101 10.56 36.31 26.38
CA ASN A 101 9.91 35.52 25.33
C ASN A 101 10.32 34.05 25.30
N SER A 102 11.34 33.64 26.06
CA SER A 102 11.86 32.27 26.09
C SER A 102 12.37 31.87 27.47
N LEU A 103 12.46 30.57 27.70
CA LEU A 103 13.01 29.97 28.90
C LEU A 103 14.12 29.00 28.47
N GLN A 104 15.33 29.18 28.97
CA GLN A 104 16.45 28.27 28.70
C GLN A 104 16.67 27.35 29.90
N ILE A 105 16.59 26.04 29.67
CA ILE A 105 16.81 25.00 30.69
C ILE A 105 18.04 24.20 30.26
N GLY A 106 19.16 24.41 30.94
CA GLY A 106 20.45 23.86 30.52
C GLY A 106 20.85 24.31 29.11
N LYS A 107 20.92 23.38 28.15
CA LYS A 107 21.26 23.66 26.74
C LYS A 107 20.03 23.83 25.83
N ARG A 108 18.82 23.64 26.33
CA ARG A 108 17.60 23.71 25.53
C ARG A 108 16.84 25.00 25.78
N PHE A 109 16.25 25.53 24.72
CA PHE A 109 15.34 26.67 24.76
C PHE A 109 13.91 26.16 24.67
N CYS A 110 13.00 26.81 25.39
CA CYS A 110 11.58 26.57 25.28
C CYS A 110 10.80 27.88 25.27
N ARG A 111 9.64 27.86 24.62
CA ARG A 111 8.69 28.98 24.59
C ARG A 111 7.30 28.45 24.83
N THR A 112 6.53 29.14 25.66
CA THR A 112 5.13 28.83 25.92
C THR A 112 4.20 29.84 25.27
N MET A 113 3.16 29.31 24.63
CA MET A 113 2.05 30.03 24.03
C MET A 113 0.71 29.49 24.52
N PHE A 114 -0.35 30.28 24.36
CA PHE A 114 -1.70 29.91 24.76
C PHE A 114 -2.71 30.33 23.69
N VAL A 115 -3.85 29.63 23.64
CA VAL A 115 -4.95 30.00 22.76
C VAL A 115 -5.73 31.15 23.39
N ALA A 116 -5.83 32.27 22.67
CA ALA A 116 -6.48 33.49 23.12
C ALA A 116 -7.95 33.57 22.69
N ASN A 117 -8.24 33.26 21.42
CA ASN A 117 -9.60 33.36 20.87
C ASN A 117 -9.92 32.20 19.91
N PHE A 118 -11.20 31.89 19.82
CA PHE A 118 -11.75 30.84 18.97
C PHE A 118 -12.76 31.40 17.95
N PRO A 119 -12.89 30.79 16.77
CA PRO A 119 -13.92 31.15 15.81
C PRO A 119 -15.31 30.73 16.30
N ARG A 120 -16.36 31.30 15.70
CA ARG A 120 -17.77 30.99 16.01
C ARG A 120 -18.12 29.50 15.87
N PHE A 121 -17.45 28.80 14.96
CA PHE A 121 -17.56 27.35 14.78
C PHE A 121 -16.18 26.73 14.73
N VAL A 122 -15.93 25.78 15.62
CA VAL A 122 -14.70 25.00 15.65
C VAL A 122 -14.99 23.63 15.05
N ARG A 123 -14.21 23.22 14.04
CA ARG A 123 -14.36 21.89 13.44
C ARG A 123 -13.80 20.83 14.37
N THR A 124 -14.38 19.63 14.36
CA THR A 124 -13.80 18.46 15.03
C THR A 124 -12.36 18.26 14.59
N ALA A 125 -11.50 17.81 15.49
CA ALA A 125 -10.10 17.50 15.22
C ALA A 125 -9.19 18.68 14.82
N TRP A 126 -9.58 19.91 15.16
CA TRP A 126 -8.80 21.09 14.79
C TRP A 126 -7.39 21.10 15.38
N LEU A 127 -7.19 20.48 16.56
CA LEU A 127 -5.90 20.39 17.26
C LEU A 127 -4.99 19.26 16.69
N ALA A 128 -5.53 18.35 15.88
CA ALA A 128 -4.83 17.18 15.35
C ALA A 128 -3.52 17.48 14.59
N PRO A 129 -3.43 18.50 13.73
CA PRO A 129 -2.19 18.76 13.00
C PRO A 129 -1.06 19.19 13.94
N ILE A 130 -1.38 19.88 15.04
CA ILE A 130 -0.40 20.33 16.04
C ILE A 130 0.11 19.10 16.80
N ILE A 131 -0.80 18.26 17.27
CA ILE A 131 -0.46 17.00 17.96
C ILE A 131 0.41 16.08 17.09
N ASN A 132 0.14 16.02 15.79
CA ASN A 132 0.88 15.20 14.84
C ASN A 132 2.14 15.90 14.27
N LEU A 133 2.54 17.07 14.78
CA LEU A 133 3.81 17.69 14.39
C LEU A 133 4.96 16.80 14.82
N ASN A 134 5.87 16.47 13.89
CA ASN A 134 7.08 15.69 14.16
C ASN A 134 8.16 16.54 14.87
N ARG A 135 7.78 17.21 15.96
CA ARG A 135 8.58 18.19 16.72
C ARG A 135 8.28 18.04 18.20
N MET A 136 9.27 18.26 19.06
CA MET A 136 9.09 18.12 20.51
C MET A 136 8.29 19.32 21.06
N HIS A 137 7.11 19.06 21.59
CA HIS A 137 6.25 20.07 22.20
C HIS A 137 5.30 19.42 23.21
N ASP A 138 4.88 20.19 24.21
CA ASP A 138 3.90 19.79 25.22
C ASP A 138 2.61 20.60 25.03
N ILE A 139 1.46 19.96 25.21
CA ILE A 139 0.15 20.60 25.17
C ILE A 139 -0.59 20.28 26.46
N SER A 140 -1.08 21.30 27.15
CA SER A 140 -1.92 21.15 28.33
C SER A 140 -3.28 21.82 28.13
N ILE A 141 -4.34 21.07 28.43
CA ILE A 141 -5.73 21.50 28.29
C ILE A 141 -6.37 21.47 29.67
N PHE A 142 -6.80 22.63 30.16
CA PHE A 142 -7.49 22.79 31.42
C PHE A 142 -8.96 23.10 31.19
N ILE A 143 -9.84 22.32 31.82
CA ILE A 143 -11.29 22.48 31.73
C ILE A 143 -11.81 22.74 33.14
N HIS A 144 -12.15 23.99 33.41
CA HIS A 144 -12.70 24.40 34.70
C HIS A 144 -14.22 24.54 34.60
N PRO A 145 -15.02 23.93 35.50
CA PRO A 145 -16.47 24.14 35.49
C PRO A 145 -16.82 25.62 35.71
N ALA A 146 -17.86 26.10 35.03
CA ALA A 146 -18.41 27.44 35.20
C ALA A 146 -19.84 27.37 35.78
N ASP A 147 -20.26 28.39 36.53
CA ASP A 147 -21.61 28.45 37.09
C ASP A 147 -22.63 28.77 35.99
N THR A 148 -23.35 27.74 35.55
CA THR A 148 -24.41 27.83 34.53
C THR A 148 -25.48 28.86 34.92
N THR A 149 -25.75 29.07 36.21
CA THR A 149 -26.78 30.00 36.70
C THR A 149 -26.39 31.45 36.45
N ALA A 150 -25.13 31.79 36.73
CA ALA A 150 -24.58 33.11 36.46
C ALA A 150 -24.54 33.42 34.95
N VAL A 151 -24.18 32.43 34.13
CA VAL A 151 -24.17 32.55 32.66
C VAL A 151 -25.58 32.76 32.10
N LEU A 152 -26.58 32.01 32.57
CA LEU A 152 -27.98 32.18 32.16
C LEU A 152 -28.51 33.59 32.48
N LYS A 153 -28.20 34.13 33.67
CA LYS A 153 -28.59 35.50 34.05
C LYS A 153 -27.96 36.56 33.15
N GLY A 154 -26.70 36.36 32.76
CA GLY A 154 -26.00 37.20 31.79
C GLY A 154 -26.63 37.15 30.40
N MET A 155 -26.96 35.95 29.91
CA MET A 155 -27.62 35.74 28.62
C MET A 155 -29.01 36.38 28.57
N THR A 156 -29.82 36.26 29.64
CA THR A 156 -31.14 36.93 29.71
C THR A 156 -31.00 38.46 29.60
N SER A 157 -29.98 39.03 30.24
CA SER A 157 -29.71 40.47 30.16
C SER A 157 -29.27 40.89 28.75
N GLN A 158 -28.50 40.05 28.07
CA GLN A 158 -28.04 40.29 26.70
C GLN A 158 -29.15 40.12 25.66
N LEU A 159 -30.02 39.13 25.86
CA LEU A 159 -31.23 38.90 25.06
C LEU A 159 -32.19 40.08 25.17
N ALA A 160 -32.41 40.62 26.37
CA ALA A 160 -33.21 41.83 26.57
C ALA A 160 -32.63 43.05 25.83
N LYS A 161 -31.30 43.21 25.82
CA LYS A 161 -30.63 44.28 25.05
C LYS A 161 -30.82 44.12 23.54
N ILE A 162 -30.68 42.89 23.02
CA ILE A 162 -30.84 42.60 21.59
C ILE A 162 -32.30 42.79 21.18
N GLN A 163 -33.25 42.31 21.97
CA GLN A 163 -34.69 42.53 21.75
C GLN A 163 -35.05 44.01 21.77
N ALA A 164 -34.51 44.79 22.71
CA ALA A 164 -34.70 46.24 22.74
C ALA A 164 -34.12 46.93 21.49
N GLN A 165 -32.96 46.48 20.99
CA GLN A 165 -32.38 47.01 19.75
C GLN A 165 -33.19 46.63 18.51
N VAL A 166 -33.71 45.40 18.44
CA VAL A 166 -34.60 44.95 17.35
C VAL A 166 -35.89 45.75 17.37
N SER A 167 -36.53 45.88 18.54
CA SER A 167 -37.74 46.66 18.74
C SER A 167 -37.55 48.14 18.40
N GLN A 168 -36.44 48.77 18.82
CA GLN A 168 -36.12 50.16 18.49
C GLN A 168 -35.90 50.37 16.98
N ARG A 169 -35.42 49.35 16.26
CA ARG A 169 -35.26 49.42 14.79
C ARG A 169 -36.60 49.24 14.08
N GLU A 170 -37.43 48.32 14.55
CA GLU A 170 -38.78 48.11 14.04
C GLU A 170 -39.66 49.35 14.26
N GLU A 171 -39.59 49.99 15.43
CA GLU A 171 -40.27 51.27 15.73
C GLU A 171 -39.82 52.42 14.82
N LYS A 172 -38.54 52.42 14.42
CA LYS A 172 -37.98 53.41 13.48
C LYS A 172 -38.26 53.08 12.01
N GLY A 173 -39.02 52.02 11.72
CA GLY A 173 -39.34 51.58 10.35
C GLY A 173 -38.13 51.08 9.56
N LEU A 174 -37.04 50.71 10.25
CA LEU A 174 -35.82 50.23 9.60
C LEU A 174 -35.96 48.75 9.23
N VAL A 175 -35.39 48.36 8.08
CA VAL A 175 -35.38 46.97 7.62
C VAL A 175 -34.67 46.08 8.66
N ARG A 176 -35.24 44.88 8.90
CA ARG A 176 -34.69 43.87 9.80
C ARG A 176 -33.22 43.61 9.50
N SER A 177 -32.40 43.52 10.55
CA SER A 177 -30.99 43.20 10.42
C SER A 177 -30.81 41.69 10.52
N PRO A 178 -30.36 41.01 9.45
CA PRO A 178 -30.09 39.58 9.50
C PRO A 178 -29.08 39.20 10.60
N VAL A 179 -28.19 40.12 10.97
CA VAL A 179 -27.19 39.92 12.01
C VAL A 179 -27.81 39.90 13.41
N LEU A 180 -28.75 40.81 13.71
CA LEU A 180 -29.43 40.87 15.00
C LEU A 180 -30.44 39.71 15.14
N ASP A 181 -31.15 39.36 14.08
CA ASP A 181 -32.10 38.24 14.07
C ASP A 181 -31.38 36.91 14.30
N THR A 182 -30.22 36.71 13.65
CA THR A 182 -29.40 35.52 13.86
C THR A 182 -28.83 35.48 15.29
N ALA A 183 -28.37 36.62 15.82
CA ALA A 183 -27.87 36.69 17.19
C ALA A 183 -28.94 36.38 18.23
N LEU A 184 -30.18 36.82 18.00
CA LEU A 184 -31.33 36.53 18.85
C LEU A 184 -31.67 35.03 18.84
N GLN A 185 -31.78 34.43 17.65
CA GLN A 185 -32.05 32.99 17.50
C GLN A 185 -30.97 32.11 18.13
N ASP A 186 -29.69 32.49 18.01
CA ASP A 186 -28.58 31.73 18.58
C ASP A 186 -28.57 31.78 20.10
N ILE A 187 -28.81 32.95 20.69
CA ILE A 187 -28.87 33.11 22.16
C ILE A 187 -30.08 32.37 22.73
N GLU A 188 -31.22 32.38 22.04
CA GLU A 188 -32.41 31.61 22.44
C GLU A 188 -32.14 30.11 22.43
N ARG A 189 -31.58 29.58 21.33
CA ARG A 189 -31.23 28.14 21.24
C ARG A 189 -30.23 27.69 22.28
N LEU A 190 -29.20 28.51 22.54
CA LEU A 190 -28.19 28.21 23.54
C LEU A 190 -28.79 28.25 24.96
N ARG A 191 -29.60 29.27 25.26
CA ARG A 191 -30.31 29.38 26.55
C ARG A 191 -31.21 28.16 26.80
N ASP A 192 -31.97 27.74 25.79
CA ASP A 192 -32.88 26.59 25.91
C ASP A 192 -32.10 25.28 26.15
N SER A 193 -30.96 25.08 25.46
CA SER A 193 -30.09 23.92 25.64
C SER A 193 -29.46 23.85 27.05
N LEU A 194 -29.11 25.00 27.63
CA LEU A 194 -28.62 25.10 29.01
C LEU A 194 -29.71 24.87 30.05
N GLN A 195 -30.90 25.46 29.86
CA GLN A 195 -32.04 25.27 30.76
C GLN A 195 -32.52 23.81 30.80
N GLN A 196 -32.48 23.12 29.65
CA GLN A 196 -32.83 21.70 29.54
C GLN A 196 -31.73 20.76 30.06
N GLY A 197 -30.57 21.29 30.48
CA GLY A 197 -29.45 20.49 30.99
C GLY A 197 -28.73 19.65 29.93
N ARG A 198 -28.97 19.89 28.63
CA ARG A 198 -28.30 19.19 27.52
C ARG A 198 -26.86 19.64 27.33
N GLU A 199 -26.56 20.89 27.68
CA GLU A 199 -25.22 21.45 27.64
C GLU A 199 -24.85 22.11 28.98
N ARG A 200 -23.55 22.15 29.27
CA ARG A 200 -22.93 22.85 30.40
C ARG A 200 -21.85 23.81 29.92
N PHE A 201 -21.60 24.86 30.71
CA PHE A 201 -20.54 25.84 30.48
C PHE A 201 -19.26 25.49 31.25
N PHE A 202 -18.12 25.73 30.60
CA PHE A 202 -16.80 25.59 31.19
C PHE A 202 -15.90 26.74 30.75
N ARG A 203 -14.78 26.90 31.47
CA ARG A 203 -13.65 27.75 31.11
C ARG A 203 -12.53 26.84 30.61
N LEU A 204 -12.19 26.98 29.33
CA LEU A 204 -11.19 26.19 28.64
C LEU A 204 -9.88 26.99 28.52
N GLY A 205 -8.79 26.46 29.08
CA GLY A 205 -7.43 26.95 28.87
C GLY A 205 -6.64 25.96 28.03
N ILE A 206 -5.98 26.41 26.97
CA ILE A 206 -5.10 25.58 26.13
C ILE A 206 -3.73 26.26 26.06
N TYR A 207 -2.71 25.53 26.50
CA TYR A 207 -1.33 25.98 26.61
C TYR A 207 -0.41 25.03 25.85
N MET A 208 0.58 25.57 25.15
CA MET A 208 1.52 24.80 24.34
C MET A 208 2.95 25.29 24.59
N THR A 209 3.86 24.38 24.91
CA THR A 209 5.29 24.68 25.09
C THR A 209 6.11 23.96 24.02
N VAL A 210 6.88 24.70 23.24
CA VAL A 210 7.76 24.17 22.19
C VAL A 210 9.22 24.13 22.67
N TYR A 211 10.00 23.17 22.17
CA TYR A 211 11.40 22.96 22.55
C TYR A 211 12.34 22.99 21.36
N GLY A 212 13.56 23.49 21.57
CA GLY A 212 14.62 23.53 20.55
C GLY A 212 16.01 23.62 21.16
N ASN A 213 17.03 23.37 20.34
CA ASN A 213 18.44 23.47 20.73
C ASN A 213 19.00 24.90 20.55
N SER A 214 18.25 25.77 19.88
CA SER A 214 18.55 27.19 19.71
C SER A 214 17.27 28.03 19.78
N GLU A 215 17.40 29.32 20.06
CA GLU A 215 16.26 30.23 20.10
C GLU A 215 15.57 30.38 18.73
N GLU A 216 16.33 30.33 17.63
CA GLU A 216 15.81 30.34 16.26
C GLU A 216 14.96 29.10 15.94
N GLU A 217 15.37 27.92 16.43
CA GLU A 217 14.64 26.67 16.24
C GLU A 217 13.28 26.76 16.94
N VAL A 218 13.24 27.29 18.17
CA VAL A 218 11.99 27.45 18.92
C VAL A 218 11.08 28.50 18.27
N GLU A 219 11.63 29.59 17.75
CA GLU A 219 10.87 30.60 17.00
C GLU A 219 10.27 30.06 15.70
N THR A 220 10.99 29.18 15.02
CA THR A 220 10.49 28.53 13.80
C THR A 220 9.31 27.62 14.12
N LEU A 221 9.41 26.84 15.19
CA LEU A 221 8.33 25.95 15.67
C LEU A 221 7.11 26.73 16.16
N GLU A 222 7.36 27.83 16.88
CA GLU A 222 6.31 28.75 17.31
C GLU A 222 5.48 29.25 16.13
N LYS A 223 6.15 29.80 15.09
CA LYS A 223 5.49 30.32 13.89
C LYS A 223 4.78 29.24 13.09
N GLU A 224 5.32 28.02 13.08
CA GLU A 224 4.65 26.87 12.44
C GLU A 224 3.33 26.54 13.15
N ILE A 225 3.31 26.48 14.48
CA ILE A 225 2.10 26.26 15.27
C ILE A 225 1.11 27.42 15.11
N GLU A 226 1.58 28.67 15.21
CA GLU A 226 0.76 29.87 15.00
C GLU A 226 0.09 29.84 13.62
N SER A 227 0.83 29.52 12.56
CA SER A 227 0.28 29.39 11.20
C SER A 227 -0.79 28.29 11.10
N ILE A 228 -0.62 27.16 11.80
CA ILE A 228 -1.60 26.08 11.82
C ILE A 228 -2.90 26.52 12.51
N LEU A 229 -2.81 27.32 13.58
CA LEU A 229 -3.95 27.87 14.31
C LEU A 229 -4.65 28.99 13.53
N GLU A 230 -3.90 29.93 12.96
CA GLU A 230 -4.43 31.04 12.17
C GLU A 230 -5.20 30.55 10.93
N ASN A 231 -4.71 29.50 10.25
CA ASN A 231 -5.42 28.86 9.14
C ASN A 231 -6.79 28.28 9.54
N ARG A 232 -7.02 28.07 10.84
CA ARG A 232 -8.28 27.61 11.44
C ARG A 232 -9.06 28.74 12.11
N LEU A 233 -8.61 29.98 11.95
CA LEU A 233 -9.16 31.18 12.58
C LEU A 233 -9.10 31.13 14.11
N ILE A 234 -8.11 30.41 14.67
CA ILE A 234 -7.83 30.34 16.10
C ILE A 234 -6.64 31.25 16.39
N GLU A 235 -6.79 32.16 17.33
CA GLU A 235 -5.76 33.14 17.70
C GLU A 235 -4.93 32.59 18.86
N SER A 236 -3.60 32.51 18.70
CA SER A 236 -2.65 32.19 19.76
C SER A 236 -1.82 33.40 20.18
N ARG A 237 -1.32 33.41 21.41
CA ARG A 237 -0.40 34.44 21.92
C ARG A 237 0.72 33.83 22.75
N LEU A 238 1.87 34.50 22.77
CA LEU A 238 2.99 34.16 23.65
C LEU A 238 2.69 34.54 25.11
N ALA A 239 3.16 33.71 26.04
CA ALA A 239 3.18 34.04 27.48
C ALA A 239 4.33 35.02 27.78
N THR A 240 4.35 36.19 27.13
CA THR A 240 5.42 37.19 27.29
C THR A 240 5.50 37.67 28.74
N PHE A 241 6.71 37.68 29.32
CA PHE A 241 7.00 37.88 30.75
C PHE A 241 6.42 36.82 31.69
N GLN A 242 5.79 35.76 31.17
CA GLN A 242 5.17 34.68 31.94
C GLN A 242 5.65 33.31 31.45
N GLN A 243 6.86 33.23 30.89
CA GLN A 243 7.39 32.01 30.27
C GLN A 243 7.66 30.91 31.31
N GLN A 244 8.05 31.29 32.53
CA GLN A 244 8.24 30.35 33.62
C GLN A 244 6.90 29.79 34.13
N GLU A 245 5.88 30.64 34.28
CA GLU A 245 4.53 30.24 34.64
C GLU A 245 3.89 29.38 33.54
N GLY A 246 4.13 29.74 32.28
CA GLY A 246 3.68 28.97 31.12
C GLY A 246 4.31 27.59 31.06
N PHE A 247 5.63 27.49 31.24
CA PHE A 247 6.31 26.21 31.31
C PHE A 247 5.77 25.35 32.47
N ASN A 248 5.59 25.93 33.66
CA ASN A 248 5.01 25.21 34.79
C ASN A 248 3.57 24.74 34.54
N THR A 249 2.80 25.51 33.76
CA THR A 249 1.42 25.18 33.39
C THR A 249 1.35 23.99 32.44
N THR A 250 2.35 23.79 31.58
CA THR A 250 2.40 22.68 30.63
C THR A 250 3.04 21.40 31.20
N LEU A 251 3.64 21.48 32.38
CA LEU A 251 4.16 20.31 33.08
C LEU A 251 3.02 19.36 33.50
N PRO A 252 3.26 18.03 33.55
CA PRO A 252 2.26 17.03 33.92
C PRO A 252 2.02 16.97 35.45
N ILE A 253 1.90 18.13 36.08
CA ILE A 253 1.64 18.31 37.52
C ILE A 253 0.22 18.82 37.81
N SER A 254 -0.59 19.02 36.76
CA SER A 254 -2.00 19.44 36.84
C SER A 254 -2.22 20.78 37.55
N GLU A 255 -1.35 21.76 37.31
CA GLU A 255 -1.42 23.09 37.92
C GLU A 255 -1.54 24.18 36.84
N ASP A 256 -2.70 24.84 36.75
CA ASP A 256 -2.92 25.94 35.82
C ASP A 256 -2.44 27.27 36.43
N ARG A 257 -1.23 27.70 36.08
CA ARG A 257 -0.64 28.96 36.62
C ARG A 257 -0.93 30.18 35.75
N LEU A 258 -1.21 29.99 34.46
CA LEU A 258 -1.54 31.09 33.57
C LEU A 258 -2.99 31.55 33.74
N LEU A 259 -3.93 30.64 34.03
CA LEU A 259 -5.36 30.95 34.23
C LEU A 259 -6.02 31.70 33.07
N ILE A 260 -5.42 31.70 31.88
CA ILE A 260 -5.96 32.31 30.68
C ILE A 260 -6.96 31.33 30.05
N ASN A 261 -8.25 31.66 30.13
CA ASN A 261 -9.31 30.76 29.71
C ASN A 261 -10.36 31.45 28.82
N SER A 262 -10.96 30.68 27.92
CA SER A 262 -12.12 31.07 27.12
C SER A 262 -13.38 30.35 27.62
N GLN A 263 -14.50 31.06 27.69
CA GLN A 263 -15.79 30.46 28.08
C GLN A 263 -16.40 29.69 26.89
N MET A 264 -16.78 28.44 27.11
CA MET A 264 -17.41 27.61 26.08
C MET A 264 -18.45 26.65 26.67
N ASN A 265 -19.41 26.26 25.84
CA ASN A 265 -20.37 25.20 26.11
C ASN A 265 -19.81 23.83 25.70
N THR A 266 -20.50 22.77 26.10
CA THR A 266 -20.05 21.37 25.96
C THR A 266 -19.73 20.97 24.51
N GLY A 267 -20.53 21.41 23.53
CA GLY A 267 -20.34 21.09 22.11
C GLY A 267 -18.96 21.50 21.57
N PRO A 268 -18.63 22.80 21.50
CA PRO A 268 -17.32 23.28 21.04
C PRO A 268 -16.13 22.72 21.83
N ILE A 269 -16.24 22.59 23.16
CA ILE A 269 -15.16 22.03 23.99
C ILE A 269 -14.82 20.60 23.56
N SER A 270 -15.82 19.79 23.24
CA SER A 270 -15.62 18.40 22.81
C SER A 270 -14.73 18.28 21.56
N THR A 271 -14.76 19.30 20.68
CA THR A 271 -13.93 19.34 19.47
C THR A 271 -12.44 19.55 19.75
N SER A 272 -12.10 20.05 20.95
CA SER A 272 -10.74 20.33 21.39
C SER A 272 -10.02 19.12 21.99
N PHE A 273 -10.71 17.97 22.09
CA PHE A 273 -10.08 16.75 22.56
C PHE A 273 -8.99 16.26 21.58
N PRO A 274 -7.80 15.90 22.07
CA PRO A 274 -6.62 15.66 21.24
C PRO A 274 -6.60 14.30 20.50
N PHE A 275 -7.53 13.39 20.77
CA PHE A 275 -7.45 11.99 20.32
C PHE A 275 -7.97 11.76 18.90
N VAL A 276 -7.31 12.33 17.88
CA VAL A 276 -7.73 12.18 16.47
C VAL A 276 -6.85 11.24 15.66
N SER A 277 -5.59 11.06 16.05
CA SER A 277 -4.74 9.98 15.56
C SER A 277 -4.71 8.88 16.62
N ALA A 278 -5.24 7.72 16.26
CA ALA A 278 -5.05 6.53 17.06
C ALA A 278 -3.63 6.02 16.84
N ASP A 279 -2.68 6.41 17.70
CA ASP A 279 -1.44 5.65 17.78
C ASP A 279 -1.77 4.25 18.34
N LEU A 280 -1.46 3.26 17.51
CA LEU A 280 -1.54 1.83 17.80
C LEU A 280 -0.12 1.30 17.98
N SER A 281 0.62 1.94 18.87
CA SER A 281 1.98 1.59 19.24
C SER A 281 2.05 1.36 20.75
N SER A 282 2.60 0.22 21.12
CA SER A 282 2.86 -0.27 22.47
C SER A 282 4.32 -0.74 22.52
N ASN A 283 4.89 -0.89 23.70
CA ASN A 283 6.25 -1.43 23.87
C ASN A 283 6.29 -2.97 23.92
N LYS A 284 5.15 -3.64 23.74
CA LYS A 284 5.01 -5.10 23.80
C LYS A 284 4.07 -5.57 22.71
N GLY A 285 4.38 -6.72 22.11
CA GLY A 285 3.61 -7.33 21.03
C GLY A 285 4.34 -7.32 19.70
N ILE A 286 3.65 -7.70 18.64
CA ILE A 286 4.27 -7.88 17.32
C ILE A 286 4.12 -6.63 16.47
N LEU A 287 5.00 -6.48 15.48
CA LEU A 287 4.81 -5.50 14.42
C LEU A 287 3.76 -6.04 13.45
N TYR A 288 2.67 -5.30 13.25
CA TYR A 288 1.69 -5.58 12.19
C TYR A 288 2.07 -4.88 10.89
N GLY A 289 2.61 -3.67 10.98
CA GLY A 289 3.00 -2.88 9.82
C GLY A 289 3.29 -1.43 10.18
N VAL A 290 3.26 -0.57 9.17
CA VAL A 290 3.47 0.87 9.31
C VAL A 290 2.15 1.60 9.03
N ASN A 291 1.81 2.55 9.89
CA ASN A 291 0.65 3.42 9.70
C ASN A 291 0.93 4.37 8.53
N ARG A 292 0.08 4.34 7.49
CA ARG A 292 0.27 5.14 6.28
C ARG A 292 -0.01 6.64 6.46
N HIS A 293 -0.67 7.03 7.55
CA HIS A 293 -0.98 8.43 7.82
C HIS A 293 0.18 9.17 8.49
N ASN A 294 0.85 8.53 9.46
CA ASN A 294 1.90 9.18 10.27
C ASN A 294 3.25 8.43 10.25
N ASN A 295 3.38 7.35 9.48
CA ASN A 295 4.55 6.46 9.42
C ASN A 295 4.98 5.85 10.77
N SER A 296 4.11 5.89 11.79
CA SER A 296 4.34 5.20 13.06
C SER A 296 4.25 3.68 12.87
N LEU A 297 4.92 2.93 13.75
CA LEU A 297 4.79 1.48 13.77
C LEU A 297 3.43 1.11 14.35
N ILE A 298 2.76 0.13 13.75
CA ILE A 298 1.60 -0.52 14.36
C ILE A 298 2.14 -1.73 15.10
N LEU A 299 2.44 -1.56 16.38
CA LEU A 299 3.11 -2.56 17.21
C LEU A 299 2.36 -2.71 18.53
N PHE A 300 1.71 -3.85 18.76
CA PHE A 300 1.07 -4.16 20.04
C PHE A 300 0.70 -5.65 20.14
N ASP A 301 0.41 -6.12 21.35
CA ASP A 301 0.06 -7.52 21.65
C ASP A 301 -1.46 -7.67 21.58
N ARG A 302 -1.99 -8.50 20.68
CA ARG A 302 -3.44 -8.72 20.57
C ARG A 302 -4.06 -9.29 21.84
N PHE A 303 -3.30 -10.01 22.67
CA PHE A 303 -3.78 -10.50 23.96
C PHE A 303 -3.94 -9.39 25.01
N SER A 304 -3.52 -8.16 24.72
CA SER A 304 -3.81 -7.00 25.58
C SER A 304 -5.18 -6.36 25.34
N LEU A 305 -5.89 -6.74 24.27
CA LEU A 305 -7.23 -6.26 23.96
C LEU A 305 -8.32 -7.01 24.74
N GLU A 306 -9.57 -6.55 24.63
CA GLU A 306 -10.73 -7.16 25.29
C GLU A 306 -10.90 -8.63 24.93
N ASN A 307 -10.63 -9.00 23.69
CA ASN A 307 -10.39 -10.38 23.29
C ASN A 307 -9.24 -10.40 22.28
N ALA A 308 -8.64 -11.58 22.12
CA ALA A 308 -7.56 -11.78 21.18
C ALA A 308 -8.07 -12.25 19.81
N ASN A 309 -9.35 -12.07 19.47
CA ASN A 309 -9.90 -12.56 18.20
C ASN A 309 -9.67 -11.54 17.08
N GLU A 310 -9.56 -12.05 15.86
CA GLU A 310 -9.30 -11.30 14.66
C GLU A 310 -10.13 -11.82 13.48
N VAL A 311 -10.57 -10.91 12.63
CA VAL A 311 -11.10 -11.26 11.30
C VAL A 311 -10.28 -10.59 10.21
N VAL A 312 -9.85 -11.37 9.22
CA VAL A 312 -9.10 -10.87 8.07
C VAL A 312 -9.93 -11.07 6.81
N PHE A 313 -10.23 -9.96 6.13
CA PHE A 313 -10.91 -9.95 4.85
C PHE A 313 -9.99 -9.41 3.78
N GLY A 314 -9.73 -10.22 2.77
CA GLY A 314 -8.88 -9.80 1.67
C GLY A 314 -9.00 -10.76 0.51
N LYS A 315 -9.15 -10.22 -0.69
CA LYS A 315 -9.16 -11.03 -1.91
C LYS A 315 -7.86 -11.86 -1.98
N SER A 316 -7.96 -13.18 -1.85
CA SER A 316 -6.84 -14.07 -2.14
C SER A 316 -6.38 -13.88 -3.58
N GLY A 317 -5.09 -14.13 -3.81
CA GLY A 317 -4.38 -14.02 -5.08
C GLY A 317 -5.15 -14.62 -6.24
N SER A 318 -5.97 -13.81 -6.89
CA SER A 318 -7.00 -14.36 -7.75
C SER A 318 -6.43 -15.00 -9.00
N GLY A 319 -6.62 -16.32 -9.09
CA GLY A 319 -6.76 -17.09 -10.33
C GLY A 319 -5.76 -16.73 -11.43
N LYS A 320 -4.47 -16.75 -11.11
CA LYS A 320 -3.44 -16.49 -12.11
C LYS A 320 -3.24 -17.73 -12.96
N THR A 321 -3.96 -17.87 -14.07
CA THR A 321 -3.57 -18.85 -15.09
C THR A 321 -3.83 -18.29 -16.47
N ILE A 322 -2.85 -18.49 -17.34
CA ILE A 322 -2.89 -18.10 -18.75
C ILE A 322 -2.92 -19.35 -19.62
N ARG A 323 -3.44 -19.22 -20.84
CA ARG A 323 -3.52 -20.35 -21.76
C ARG A 323 -2.12 -20.81 -22.18
N GLY A 324 -1.89 -22.12 -22.28
CA GLY A 324 -0.56 -22.69 -22.58
C GLY A 324 0.07 -22.22 -23.91
N SER A 325 -0.74 -21.79 -24.86
CA SER A 325 -0.29 -21.21 -26.14
C SER A 325 0.29 -19.81 -26.03
N GLU A 326 0.09 -19.11 -24.90
CA GLU A 326 0.61 -17.77 -24.69
C GLU A 326 2.14 -17.78 -24.56
N ARG A 327 2.79 -16.71 -25.04
CA ARG A 327 4.24 -16.61 -25.05
C ARG A 327 4.76 -15.89 -23.81
N VAL A 328 5.90 -16.35 -23.31
CA VAL A 328 6.63 -15.75 -22.20
C VAL A 328 8.09 -15.50 -22.60
N LEU A 329 8.64 -14.36 -22.17
CA LEU A 329 10.04 -14.04 -22.35
C LEU A 329 10.81 -14.51 -21.12
N CYS A 330 11.54 -15.61 -21.26
CA CYS A 330 12.27 -16.23 -20.17
C CYS A 330 13.75 -16.33 -20.49
N ARG A 331 14.54 -16.63 -19.46
CA ARG A 331 15.95 -16.95 -19.55
C ARG A 331 16.13 -18.31 -18.91
N VAL A 332 16.76 -19.23 -19.63
CA VAL A 332 17.04 -20.59 -19.15
C VAL A 332 18.53 -20.81 -19.22
N ASN A 333 19.16 -21.05 -18.06
CA ASN A 333 20.62 -21.17 -17.92
C ASN A 333 21.34 -19.99 -18.59
N GLU A 334 20.96 -18.78 -18.17
CA GLU A 334 21.45 -17.49 -18.66
C GLU A 334 21.11 -17.13 -20.12
N LYS A 335 20.56 -18.05 -20.90
CA LYS A 335 20.17 -17.81 -22.30
C LYS A 335 18.73 -17.35 -22.43
N MET A 336 18.53 -16.19 -23.04
CA MET A 336 17.20 -15.64 -23.30
C MET A 336 16.46 -16.41 -24.39
N GLN A 337 15.17 -16.64 -24.20
CA GLN A 337 14.30 -17.25 -25.18
C GLN A 337 12.85 -16.79 -25.06
N LEU A 338 12.17 -16.68 -26.20
CA LEU A 338 10.73 -16.45 -26.29
C LEU A 338 10.04 -17.77 -26.61
N THR A 339 9.29 -18.32 -25.66
CA THR A 339 8.68 -19.65 -25.77
C THR A 339 7.21 -19.64 -25.35
N GLN A 340 6.49 -20.73 -25.62
CA GLN A 340 5.13 -20.95 -25.11
C GLN A 340 5.21 -21.39 -23.65
N ILE A 341 4.43 -20.76 -22.77
CA ILE A 341 4.41 -21.08 -21.34
C ILE A 341 4.07 -22.56 -21.10
N GLY A 342 3.09 -23.10 -21.84
CA GLY A 342 2.72 -24.51 -21.69
C GLY A 342 3.87 -25.44 -22.06
N ARG A 343 4.58 -25.17 -23.18
CA ARG A 343 5.74 -25.99 -23.57
C ARG A 343 6.88 -25.88 -22.55
N LEU A 344 7.11 -24.68 -22.01
CA LEU A 344 8.14 -24.43 -21.01
C LEU A 344 7.85 -25.24 -19.75
N VAL A 345 6.68 -25.04 -19.14
CA VAL A 345 6.28 -25.75 -17.91
C VAL A 345 6.26 -27.27 -18.15
N GLU A 346 5.69 -27.74 -19.26
CA GLU A 346 5.67 -29.18 -19.59
C GLU A 346 7.07 -29.78 -19.84
N SER A 347 8.02 -28.99 -20.35
CA SER A 347 9.40 -29.48 -20.53
C SER A 347 10.12 -29.66 -19.19
N TYR A 348 9.95 -28.71 -18.28
CA TYR A 348 10.47 -28.82 -16.92
C TYR A 348 9.76 -29.95 -16.16
N ALA A 349 8.44 -30.10 -16.34
CA ALA A 349 7.64 -31.18 -15.75
C ALA A 349 8.16 -32.56 -16.16
N LYS A 350 8.56 -32.74 -17.42
CA LYS A 350 9.11 -34.00 -17.91
C LYS A 350 10.53 -34.26 -17.42
N GLN A 351 11.33 -33.21 -17.27
CA GLN A 351 12.74 -33.32 -16.90
C GLN A 351 12.93 -33.49 -15.38
N HIS A 352 12.12 -32.80 -14.59
CA HIS A 352 12.29 -32.69 -13.14
C HIS A 352 11.13 -33.32 -12.35
N GLY A 353 10.08 -33.79 -13.02
CA GLY A 353 8.84 -34.22 -12.38
C GLY A 353 7.95 -33.03 -11.99
N THR A 354 6.68 -33.32 -11.71
CA THR A 354 5.74 -32.35 -11.13
C THR A 354 5.32 -32.80 -9.75
N ILE A 355 5.16 -31.85 -8.85
CA ILE A 355 4.56 -32.07 -7.54
C ILE A 355 3.15 -31.43 -7.49
N PRO A 356 2.21 -32.00 -6.74
CA PRO A 356 0.91 -31.37 -6.52
C PRO A 356 1.05 -30.17 -5.57
N ILE A 357 0.77 -28.98 -6.10
CA ILE A 357 0.80 -27.70 -5.36
C ILE A 357 -0.55 -27.47 -4.69
N ASP A 358 -1.65 -27.79 -5.38
CA ASP A 358 -3.02 -27.81 -4.85
C ASP A 358 -3.85 -28.93 -5.52
N ARG A 359 -5.10 -29.19 -5.09
CA ARG A 359 -6.04 -30.17 -5.68
C ARG A 359 -6.14 -30.07 -7.20
N GLU A 360 -6.13 -28.86 -7.70
CA GLU A 360 -6.31 -28.58 -9.12
C GLU A 360 -5.00 -28.19 -9.81
N ILE A 361 -3.90 -28.06 -9.06
CA ILE A 361 -2.65 -27.44 -9.49
C ILE A 361 -1.47 -28.38 -9.24
N GLU A 362 -0.73 -28.68 -10.29
CA GLU A 362 0.51 -29.46 -10.23
C GLU A 362 1.62 -28.65 -10.90
N GLY A 363 2.87 -28.73 -10.43
CA GLY A 363 3.93 -27.87 -10.95
C GLY A 363 5.33 -28.26 -10.51
N ILE A 364 6.30 -27.45 -10.93
CA ILE A 364 7.71 -27.54 -10.56
C ILE A 364 8.00 -26.38 -9.64
N LEU A 365 8.54 -26.68 -8.46
CA LEU A 365 9.11 -25.68 -7.56
C LEU A 365 10.56 -25.43 -8.00
N PHE A 366 11.02 -24.17 -7.99
CA PHE A 366 12.38 -23.75 -8.33
C PHE A 366 12.88 -24.35 -9.65
N PRO A 367 12.17 -24.17 -10.78
CA PRO A 367 12.68 -24.62 -12.07
C PRO A 367 14.13 -24.13 -12.28
N PRO A 368 15.13 -25.04 -12.28
CA PRO A 368 16.53 -24.63 -12.17
C PRO A 368 16.97 -23.76 -13.34
N GLY A 369 17.58 -22.62 -13.02
CA GLY A 369 18.08 -21.68 -14.01
C GLY A 369 17.00 -20.99 -14.85
N LEU A 370 15.73 -21.02 -14.43
CA LEU A 370 14.63 -20.34 -15.09
C LEU A 370 14.37 -18.96 -14.48
N GLU A 371 14.54 -17.90 -15.28
CA GLU A 371 14.14 -16.54 -14.96
C GLU A 371 13.10 -16.06 -15.98
N ILE A 372 12.26 -15.10 -15.62
CA ILE A 372 11.30 -14.44 -16.51
C ILE A 372 11.43 -12.92 -16.41
N TYR A 373 11.17 -12.24 -17.51
CA TYR A 373 11.21 -10.78 -17.52
C TYR A 373 9.95 -10.22 -16.85
N ALA A 374 10.13 -9.48 -15.77
CA ALA A 374 9.07 -8.95 -14.92
C ALA A 374 9.31 -7.46 -14.62
N PHE A 375 8.33 -6.79 -14.00
CA PHE A 375 8.38 -5.35 -13.78
C PHE A 375 8.06 -5.00 -12.32
N ASP A 376 8.83 -4.03 -11.81
CA ASP A 376 8.74 -3.56 -10.43
C ASP A 376 7.60 -2.55 -10.22
N LYS A 377 7.38 -2.15 -8.96
CA LYS A 377 6.42 -1.09 -8.60
C LYS A 377 6.77 0.27 -9.21
N SER A 378 8.02 0.51 -9.60
CA SER A 378 8.45 1.72 -10.32
C SER A 378 8.17 1.65 -11.82
N MET A 379 7.54 0.58 -12.31
CA MET A 379 7.25 0.31 -13.72
C MET A 379 8.53 0.14 -14.57
N ARG A 380 9.60 -0.40 -13.98
CA ARG A 380 10.86 -0.72 -14.65
C ARG A 380 11.00 -2.24 -14.81
N GLY A 381 11.52 -2.66 -15.96
CA GLY A 381 11.66 -4.09 -16.27
C GLY A 381 12.96 -4.67 -15.75
N SER A 382 12.91 -5.86 -15.17
CA SER A 382 14.05 -6.61 -14.62
C SER A 382 13.90 -8.12 -14.89
N TRP A 383 14.98 -8.88 -14.73
CA TRP A 383 14.90 -10.35 -14.74
C TRP A 383 14.62 -10.83 -13.32
N SER A 384 13.51 -11.54 -13.14
CA SER A 384 13.13 -12.12 -11.86
C SER A 384 13.12 -13.64 -11.98
N ARG A 385 13.60 -14.31 -10.94
CA ARG A 385 13.70 -15.77 -10.97
C ARG A 385 12.31 -16.40 -10.82
N VAL A 386 12.12 -17.56 -11.45
CA VAL A 386 10.83 -18.25 -11.46
C VAL A 386 10.78 -19.29 -10.35
N THR A 387 9.70 -19.19 -9.61
CA THR A 387 9.59 -19.81 -8.31
C THR A 387 8.67 -20.98 -8.35
N VAL A 388 7.42 -20.74 -8.74
CA VAL A 388 6.53 -21.79 -9.19
C VAL A 388 6.48 -21.79 -10.70
N ALA A 389 6.59 -22.96 -11.32
CA ALA A 389 6.06 -23.22 -12.66
C ALA A 389 4.89 -24.21 -12.56
N MET A 390 3.65 -23.74 -12.65
CA MET A 390 2.46 -24.56 -12.39
C MET A 390 1.55 -24.74 -13.60
N ARG A 391 0.77 -25.83 -13.57
CA ARG A 391 -0.34 -26.12 -14.48
C ARG A 391 -1.59 -26.50 -13.69
N LYS A 392 -2.75 -26.05 -14.17
CA LYS A 392 -4.08 -26.30 -13.61
C LYS A 392 -5.03 -26.81 -14.70
N LYS A 393 -6.04 -27.61 -14.38
CA LYS A 393 -7.04 -28.03 -15.38
C LYS A 393 -7.71 -26.82 -16.03
N ALA A 394 -7.79 -26.81 -17.36
CA ALA A 394 -8.32 -25.66 -18.08
C ALA A 394 -9.85 -25.53 -17.91
N PRO A 395 -10.39 -24.30 -17.74
CA PRO A 395 -11.84 -24.09 -17.66
C PRO A 395 -12.50 -24.23 -19.02
N ASP A 396 -13.83 -24.35 -19.04
CA ASP A 396 -14.63 -24.46 -20.27
C ASP A 396 -14.68 -23.16 -21.09
N THR A 397 -14.41 -22.01 -20.45
CA THR A 397 -14.45 -20.70 -21.10
C THR A 397 -13.21 -19.87 -20.78
N PHE A 398 -12.62 -19.30 -21.82
CA PHE A 398 -11.52 -18.33 -21.76
C PHE A 398 -11.99 -16.93 -22.12
N TYR A 399 -11.23 -15.93 -21.68
CA TYR A 399 -11.40 -14.54 -22.05
C TYR A 399 -10.19 -14.10 -22.87
N LYS A 400 -10.45 -13.60 -24.07
CA LYS A 400 -9.42 -13.06 -24.96
C LYS A 400 -9.53 -11.55 -25.01
N LEU A 401 -8.50 -10.89 -24.50
CA LEU A 401 -8.33 -9.44 -24.54
C LEU A 401 -7.51 -9.08 -25.78
N GLN A 402 -7.94 -8.03 -26.48
CA GLN A 402 -7.21 -7.44 -27.60
C GLN A 402 -7.06 -5.93 -27.40
N THR A 403 -5.84 -5.42 -27.53
CA THR A 403 -5.53 -3.99 -27.39
C THR A 403 -5.60 -3.25 -28.74
N GLN A 404 -5.66 -1.92 -28.73
CA GLN A 404 -5.70 -1.11 -29.97
C GLN A 404 -4.44 -1.25 -30.81
N SER A 405 -3.27 -1.38 -30.18
CA SER A 405 -2.04 -1.62 -30.92
C SER A 405 -1.91 -3.07 -31.42
N GLY A 406 -2.87 -3.94 -31.10
CA GLY A 406 -3.02 -5.29 -31.65
C GLY A 406 -2.42 -6.40 -30.81
N ARG A 407 -2.12 -6.16 -29.53
CA ARG A 407 -1.67 -7.19 -28.59
C ARG A 407 -2.85 -8.02 -28.16
N GLU A 408 -2.59 -9.29 -27.88
CA GLU A 408 -3.63 -10.21 -27.46
C GLU A 408 -3.12 -11.09 -26.32
N ILE A 409 -3.96 -11.32 -25.32
CA ILE A 409 -3.75 -12.36 -24.31
C ILE A 409 -5.04 -13.12 -24.09
N THR A 410 -4.91 -14.41 -23.81
CA THR A 410 -6.03 -15.29 -23.47
C THR A 410 -5.84 -15.80 -22.05
N THR A 411 -6.76 -15.44 -21.16
CA THR A 411 -6.69 -15.74 -19.73
C THR A 411 -8.01 -16.33 -19.24
N THR A 412 -8.02 -16.83 -18.00
CA THR A 412 -9.25 -17.25 -17.31
C THR A 412 -10.03 -16.02 -16.81
N GLY A 413 -11.32 -16.18 -16.50
CA GLY A 413 -12.16 -15.05 -16.06
C GLY A 413 -11.68 -14.40 -14.76
N ASP A 414 -11.10 -15.19 -13.85
CA ASP A 414 -10.61 -14.75 -12.55
C ASP A 414 -9.20 -14.16 -12.55
N HIS A 415 -8.57 -14.11 -13.72
CA HIS A 415 -7.22 -13.62 -13.87
C HIS A 415 -7.11 -12.11 -13.65
N ASN A 416 -6.21 -11.67 -12.76
CA ASN A 416 -5.96 -10.25 -12.56
C ASN A 416 -5.18 -9.64 -13.72
N MET A 417 -5.71 -8.55 -14.26
CA MET A 417 -5.07 -7.67 -15.23
C MET A 417 -4.69 -6.36 -14.55
N VAL A 418 -3.47 -5.88 -14.78
CA VAL A 418 -3.08 -4.51 -14.40
C VAL A 418 -3.75 -3.52 -15.35
N ILE A 419 -4.44 -2.51 -14.83
CA ILE A 419 -5.08 -1.44 -15.62
C ILE A 419 -4.72 -0.05 -15.07
N LEU A 420 -4.76 0.95 -15.94
CA LEU A 420 -4.73 2.37 -15.57
C LEU A 420 -6.14 2.95 -15.72
N LYS A 421 -6.66 3.48 -14.61
CA LYS A 421 -7.98 4.11 -14.52
C LYS A 421 -7.89 5.34 -13.62
N ASP A 422 -8.46 6.46 -14.08
CA ASP A 422 -8.44 7.77 -13.42
C ASP A 422 -7.03 8.25 -13.02
N GLY A 423 -6.00 7.86 -13.79
CA GLY A 423 -4.60 8.23 -13.52
C GLY A 423 -3.92 7.39 -12.42
N ILE A 424 -4.57 6.31 -11.97
CA ILE A 424 -4.11 5.38 -10.93
C ILE A 424 -3.93 3.97 -11.53
N VAL A 425 -2.80 3.32 -11.22
CA VAL A 425 -2.51 1.93 -11.62
C VAL A 425 -3.12 0.97 -10.60
N GLN A 426 -3.95 0.03 -11.05
CA GLN A 426 -4.68 -0.91 -10.18
C GLN A 426 -4.93 -2.27 -10.87
N ASP A 427 -5.13 -3.33 -10.09
CA ASP A 427 -5.50 -4.65 -10.61
C ASP A 427 -7.03 -4.81 -10.73
N ALA A 428 -7.50 -5.46 -11.80
CA ALA A 428 -8.89 -5.82 -12.06
C ALA A 428 -9.03 -7.23 -12.65
N LYS A 429 -10.09 -8.00 -12.30
CA LYS A 429 -10.30 -9.34 -12.91
C LYS A 429 -10.60 -9.22 -14.40
N MET A 430 -10.15 -10.19 -15.19
CA MET A 430 -10.45 -10.23 -16.63
C MET A 430 -11.96 -10.21 -16.93
N SER A 431 -12.79 -10.77 -16.06
CA SER A 431 -14.25 -10.69 -16.14
C SER A 431 -14.84 -9.29 -15.89
N GLU A 432 -14.12 -8.44 -15.16
CA GLU A 432 -14.53 -7.07 -14.77
C GLU A 432 -13.92 -5.98 -15.67
N VAL A 433 -12.83 -6.31 -16.38
CA VAL A 433 -12.16 -5.41 -17.32
C VAL A 433 -13.10 -5.05 -18.47
N ARG A 434 -13.18 -3.76 -18.79
CA ARG A 434 -14.04 -3.22 -19.86
C ARG A 434 -13.23 -2.67 -21.03
N GLU A 435 -13.85 -2.67 -22.20
CA GLU A 435 -13.28 -2.01 -23.39
C GLU A 435 -13.06 -0.52 -23.13
N GLY A 436 -11.95 0.03 -23.62
CA GLY A 436 -11.54 1.42 -23.40
C GLY A 436 -10.61 1.65 -22.21
N ALA A 437 -10.53 0.73 -21.23
CA ALA A 437 -9.53 0.82 -20.16
C ALA A 437 -8.10 0.64 -20.71
N PHE A 438 -7.10 1.18 -20.02
CA PHE A 438 -5.70 1.13 -20.46
C PHE A 438 -4.94 0.01 -19.77
N ILE A 439 -4.20 -0.78 -20.56
CA ILE A 439 -3.35 -1.86 -20.05
C ILE A 439 -1.87 -1.51 -20.27
N PRO A 440 -0.96 -1.80 -19.32
CA PRO A 440 0.44 -1.56 -19.54
C PRO A 440 0.99 -2.62 -20.51
N LEU A 441 1.88 -2.19 -21.39
CA LEU A 441 2.64 -3.01 -22.31
C LEU A 441 4.12 -2.58 -22.28
N PRO A 442 5.09 -3.46 -22.60
CA PRO A 442 6.49 -3.06 -22.66
C PRO A 442 6.72 -1.95 -23.68
N ARG A 443 7.45 -0.93 -23.26
CA ARG A 443 8.01 0.10 -24.15
C ARG A 443 9.44 -0.26 -24.54
N VAL A 444 10.21 -0.79 -23.58
CA VAL A 444 11.59 -1.21 -23.77
C VAL A 444 11.88 -2.46 -22.94
N ILE A 445 12.71 -3.36 -23.48
CA ILE A 445 13.25 -4.52 -22.76
C ILE A 445 14.77 -4.31 -22.68
N ARG A 446 15.28 -4.03 -21.47
CA ARG A 446 16.69 -3.68 -21.26
C ARG A 446 17.50 -4.96 -21.01
N THR A 447 18.34 -5.33 -21.98
CA THR A 447 19.18 -6.52 -21.86
C THR A 447 20.67 -6.21 -21.96
N GLN A 448 21.07 -5.26 -22.82
CA GLN A 448 22.46 -4.88 -23.09
C GLN A 448 22.56 -3.40 -23.53
N LYS A 449 23.77 -2.81 -23.53
CA LYS A 449 24.01 -1.47 -24.08
C LYS A 449 23.63 -1.43 -25.57
N ILE A 450 22.91 -0.37 -25.97
CA ILE A 450 22.52 -0.16 -27.37
C ILE A 450 23.68 0.56 -28.07
N SER A 451 24.29 -0.10 -29.04
CA SER A 451 25.31 0.51 -29.92
C SER A 451 24.67 1.03 -31.21
N PRO A 452 25.21 2.10 -31.82
CA PRO A 452 24.73 2.59 -33.12
C PRO A 452 24.82 1.51 -34.21
N PHE A 453 23.96 1.59 -35.23
CA PHE A 453 24.04 0.69 -36.37
C PHE A 453 25.34 0.93 -37.16
N VAL A 454 26.21 -0.07 -37.23
CA VAL A 454 27.52 0.01 -37.89
C VAL A 454 27.35 -0.20 -39.39
N GLY A 455 26.77 0.75 -40.12
CA GLY A 455 26.77 0.86 -41.60
C GLY A 455 26.47 -0.40 -42.47
N GLN A 456 25.73 -0.24 -43.56
CA GLN A 456 25.27 -1.36 -44.43
C GLN A 456 26.36 -2.42 -44.77
N ASN A 457 27.58 -2.00 -45.09
CA ASN A 457 28.66 -2.90 -45.51
C ASN A 457 29.40 -3.60 -44.36
N ALA A 458 29.45 -3.00 -43.17
CA ALA A 458 30.13 -3.60 -42.02
C ALA A 458 29.23 -4.63 -41.33
N VAL A 459 27.92 -4.32 -41.19
CA VAL A 459 26.93 -5.28 -40.68
C VAL A 459 26.85 -6.56 -41.50
N VAL A 460 26.86 -6.47 -42.84
CA VAL A 460 26.79 -7.66 -43.71
C VAL A 460 28.03 -8.54 -43.60
N LYS A 461 29.20 -7.96 -43.29
CA LYS A 461 30.45 -8.72 -43.12
C LYS A 461 30.55 -9.37 -41.75
N GLU A 462 30.13 -8.69 -40.70
CA GLU A 462 30.25 -9.17 -39.32
C GLU A 462 29.10 -10.12 -38.94
N TYR A 463 27.87 -9.82 -39.40
CA TYR A 463 26.63 -10.55 -39.08
C TYR A 463 25.98 -11.15 -40.34
N ALA A 464 26.81 -11.76 -41.20
CA ALA A 464 26.39 -12.34 -42.48
C ALA A 464 25.32 -13.43 -42.33
N PHE A 465 25.40 -14.24 -41.26
CA PHE A 465 24.45 -15.32 -41.02
C PHE A 465 23.08 -14.80 -40.57
N GLU A 466 23.05 -13.80 -39.69
CA GLU A 466 21.84 -13.18 -39.15
C GLU A 466 21.11 -12.38 -40.24
N THR A 467 21.88 -11.68 -41.07
CA THR A 467 21.37 -11.02 -42.29
C THR A 467 20.71 -12.04 -43.22
N LEU A 468 21.39 -13.17 -43.47
CA LEU A 468 20.85 -14.25 -44.29
C LEU A 468 19.61 -14.89 -43.64
N ALA A 469 19.60 -15.06 -42.32
CA ALA A 469 18.47 -15.59 -41.57
C ALA A 469 17.23 -14.68 -41.66
N GLY A 470 17.41 -13.35 -41.66
CA GLY A 470 16.35 -12.39 -41.87
C GLY A 470 15.71 -12.51 -43.26
N LEU A 471 16.55 -12.62 -44.30
CA LEU A 471 16.11 -12.83 -45.69
C LEU A 471 15.47 -14.22 -45.91
N ILE A 472 15.96 -15.25 -45.22
CA ILE A 472 15.30 -16.57 -45.23
C ILE A 472 13.93 -16.47 -44.56
N THR A 473 13.82 -15.71 -43.49
CA THR A 473 12.56 -15.58 -42.75
C THR A 473 11.50 -14.78 -43.50
N SER A 474 11.88 -13.73 -44.22
CA SER A 474 10.95 -13.02 -45.11
C SER A 474 10.67 -13.85 -46.38
N GLU A 475 11.66 -13.96 -47.24
CA GLU A 475 11.50 -14.43 -48.64
C GLU A 475 11.95 -15.89 -48.87
N GLY A 476 12.57 -16.53 -47.87
CA GLY A 476 13.14 -17.86 -48.02
C GLY A 476 12.17 -19.02 -47.83
N ASN A 477 12.49 -20.13 -48.50
CA ASN A 477 11.91 -21.45 -48.31
C ASN A 477 13.04 -22.48 -48.05
N VAL A 478 13.00 -23.10 -46.87
CA VAL A 478 14.01 -24.10 -46.46
C VAL A 478 13.43 -25.50 -46.64
N THR A 479 13.99 -26.26 -47.59
CA THR A 479 13.61 -27.66 -47.86
C THR A 479 14.53 -28.65 -47.13
N LEU A 480 14.39 -29.95 -47.38
CA LEU A 480 15.32 -30.97 -46.87
C LEU A 480 16.69 -30.90 -47.57
N ARG A 481 16.77 -30.35 -48.78
CA ARG A 481 17.97 -30.45 -49.65
C ARG A 481 18.58 -29.10 -50.02
N ALA A 482 17.82 -28.01 -49.92
CA ALA A 482 18.26 -26.67 -50.33
C ALA A 482 17.49 -25.56 -49.60
N ILE A 483 18.10 -24.38 -49.52
CA ILE A 483 17.44 -23.11 -49.17
C ILE A 483 17.23 -22.35 -50.47
N TYR A 484 16.01 -21.90 -50.71
CA TYR A 484 15.68 -21.03 -51.84
C TYR A 484 15.24 -19.67 -51.32
N ILE A 485 15.89 -18.59 -51.76
CA ILE A 485 15.49 -17.21 -51.42
C ILE A 485 15.15 -16.49 -52.71
N SER A 486 13.90 -16.05 -52.86
CA SER A 486 13.43 -15.29 -54.02
C SER A 486 13.43 -13.80 -53.75
N ASN A 487 14.01 -12.99 -54.63
CA ASN A 487 13.85 -11.54 -54.58
C ASN A 487 14.00 -10.97 -55.99
N THR A 488 13.24 -9.92 -56.31
CA THR A 488 13.28 -9.28 -57.62
C THR A 488 14.25 -8.10 -57.69
N ASP A 489 14.73 -7.60 -56.55
CA ASP A 489 15.72 -6.52 -56.48
C ASP A 489 17.14 -7.10 -56.62
N PRO A 490 17.88 -6.75 -57.70
CA PRO A 490 19.25 -7.21 -57.90
C PRO A 490 20.20 -6.84 -56.76
N LYS A 491 19.97 -5.71 -56.07
CA LYS A 491 20.82 -5.28 -54.94
C LYS A 491 20.70 -6.21 -53.74
N VAL A 492 19.49 -6.69 -53.46
CA VAL A 492 19.24 -7.66 -52.38
C VAL A 492 19.90 -9.00 -52.72
N LEU A 493 19.82 -9.44 -53.98
CA LEU A 493 20.49 -10.67 -54.42
C LEU A 493 22.02 -10.57 -54.33
N LEU A 494 22.61 -9.41 -54.62
CA LEU A 494 24.03 -9.15 -54.40
C LEU A 494 24.40 -9.25 -52.92
N ILE A 495 23.57 -8.72 -52.01
CA ILE A 495 23.80 -8.83 -50.56
C ILE A 495 23.76 -10.30 -50.12
N ILE A 496 22.81 -11.10 -50.62
CA ILE A 496 22.76 -12.54 -50.34
C ILE A 496 24.06 -13.21 -50.81
N ASN A 497 24.52 -12.88 -52.02
CA ASN A 497 25.76 -13.41 -52.57
C ASN A 497 26.99 -13.02 -51.72
N GLU A 498 27.07 -11.78 -51.24
CA GLU A 498 28.14 -11.34 -50.34
C GLU A 498 28.08 -12.05 -48.96
N CYS A 499 26.88 -12.29 -48.42
CA CYS A 499 26.72 -13.11 -47.21
C CYS A 499 27.26 -14.53 -47.43
N LEU A 500 26.93 -15.14 -48.58
CA LEU A 500 27.39 -16.49 -48.92
C LEU A 500 28.91 -16.57 -49.07
N LYS A 501 29.52 -15.58 -49.73
CA LYS A 501 30.99 -15.47 -49.82
C LYS A 501 31.63 -15.34 -48.45
N THR A 502 31.10 -14.46 -47.60
CA THR A 502 31.61 -14.21 -46.24
C THR A 502 31.51 -15.46 -45.37
N LEU A 503 30.46 -16.26 -45.55
CA LEU A 503 30.26 -17.54 -44.86
C LEU A 503 31.02 -18.71 -45.52
N ASN A 504 31.86 -18.47 -46.52
CA ASN A 504 32.59 -19.48 -47.30
C ASN A 504 31.70 -20.57 -47.93
N ILE A 505 30.48 -20.18 -48.35
CA ILE A 505 29.52 -21.09 -48.98
C ILE A 505 29.73 -21.11 -50.49
N THR A 506 30.26 -22.21 -51.01
CA THR A 506 30.58 -22.37 -52.44
C THR A 506 29.48 -23.09 -53.23
N LYS A 507 28.56 -23.78 -52.55
CA LYS A 507 27.51 -24.60 -53.18
C LYS A 507 26.18 -23.85 -53.31
N TYR A 508 26.10 -22.90 -54.24
CA TYR A 508 24.87 -22.21 -54.59
C TYR A 508 24.78 -21.92 -56.09
N SER A 509 23.57 -21.68 -56.59
CA SER A 509 23.31 -21.35 -57.99
C SER A 509 22.24 -20.27 -58.10
N TRP A 510 22.37 -19.39 -59.08
CA TRP A 510 21.38 -18.36 -59.38
C TRP A 510 20.15 -19.00 -60.07
N SER A 511 18.95 -18.61 -59.63
CA SER A 511 17.71 -19.03 -60.26
C SER A 511 17.38 -18.08 -61.40
N LEU A 512 17.33 -18.59 -62.61
CA LEU A 512 16.99 -17.85 -63.81
C LEU A 512 15.55 -18.19 -64.24
N LYS A 513 14.75 -17.18 -64.61
CA LYS A 513 13.45 -17.38 -65.27
C LYS A 513 13.35 -16.47 -66.49
N ASP A 514 12.71 -16.97 -67.53
CA ASP A 514 12.37 -16.19 -68.72
C ASP A 514 11.32 -15.14 -68.36
N GLU A 515 11.54 -13.89 -68.77
CA GLU A 515 10.60 -12.80 -68.55
C GLU A 515 9.49 -12.88 -69.62
N PRO A 516 8.21 -13.08 -69.23
CA PRO A 516 7.13 -13.34 -70.19
C PRO A 516 7.01 -12.19 -71.21
N GLY A 517 7.17 -12.50 -72.49
CA GLY A 517 7.09 -11.52 -73.58
C GLY A 517 8.40 -10.80 -73.94
N THR A 518 9.55 -11.24 -73.40
CA THR A 518 10.88 -10.71 -73.77
C THR A 518 11.89 -11.85 -74.00
N ASN A 519 12.98 -11.58 -74.75
CA ASN A 519 14.11 -12.51 -74.91
C ASN A 519 15.15 -12.41 -73.76
N PHE A 520 14.80 -11.77 -72.64
CA PHE A 520 15.72 -11.56 -71.52
C PHE A 520 15.46 -12.57 -70.39
N VAL A 521 16.54 -13.16 -69.88
CA VAL A 521 16.52 -14.07 -68.73
C VAL A 521 16.80 -13.25 -67.46
N LYS A 522 15.87 -13.26 -66.50
CA LYS A 522 15.99 -12.50 -65.25
C LYS A 522 16.33 -13.39 -64.08
N VAL A 523 17.28 -12.96 -63.26
CA VAL A 523 17.60 -13.62 -61.99
C VAL A 523 16.45 -13.39 -61.01
N HIS A 524 15.84 -14.48 -60.55
CA HIS A 524 14.63 -14.47 -59.71
C HIS A 524 14.88 -14.88 -58.25
N GLY A 525 16.08 -15.36 -57.94
CA GLY A 525 16.44 -15.83 -56.60
C GLY A 525 17.76 -16.61 -56.58
N ILE A 526 18.11 -17.16 -55.41
CA ILE A 526 19.32 -17.96 -55.20
C ILE A 526 18.94 -19.30 -54.57
N TYR A 527 19.47 -20.38 -55.13
CA TYR A 527 19.39 -21.74 -54.60
C TYR A 527 20.68 -22.13 -53.91
N ILE A 528 20.62 -22.34 -52.59
CA ILE A 528 21.75 -22.75 -51.77
C ILE A 528 21.62 -24.25 -51.48
N LYS A 529 22.57 -25.05 -51.98
CA LYS A 529 22.61 -26.52 -51.86
C LYS A 529 23.64 -27.01 -50.83
N ASP A 530 24.26 -26.09 -50.11
CA ASP A 530 25.21 -26.42 -49.06
C ASP A 530 24.54 -27.19 -47.91
N ARG A 531 24.96 -28.45 -47.71
CA ARG A 531 24.34 -29.33 -46.71
C ARG A 531 24.55 -28.80 -45.29
N GLY A 532 25.69 -28.17 -45.01
CA GLY A 532 26.02 -27.62 -43.69
C GLY A 532 25.08 -26.48 -43.32
N LEU A 533 24.91 -25.51 -44.22
CA LEU A 533 24.02 -24.37 -44.03
C LEU A 533 22.55 -24.79 -43.99
N VAL A 534 22.12 -25.70 -44.87
CA VAL A 534 20.74 -26.25 -44.84
C VAL A 534 20.47 -26.93 -43.49
N ALA A 535 21.38 -27.78 -43.02
CA ALA A 535 21.24 -28.45 -41.72
C ALA A 535 21.27 -27.46 -40.55
N ARG A 536 22.09 -26.41 -40.63
CA ARG A 536 22.14 -25.34 -39.61
C ARG A 536 20.84 -24.54 -39.59
N ALA A 537 20.34 -24.08 -40.73
CA ALA A 537 19.09 -23.32 -40.83
C ALA A 537 17.88 -24.12 -40.31
N ARG A 538 17.82 -25.43 -40.61
CA ARG A 538 16.80 -26.33 -40.09
C ARG A 538 16.89 -26.51 -38.57
N ARG A 539 18.10 -26.75 -38.03
CA ARG A 539 18.33 -26.88 -36.59
C ARG A 539 17.99 -25.61 -35.81
N LEU A 540 18.27 -24.45 -36.40
CA LEU A 540 17.98 -23.15 -35.81
C LEU A 540 16.55 -22.66 -36.03
N GLY A 541 15.66 -23.49 -36.60
CA GLY A 541 14.23 -23.16 -36.69
C GLY A 541 13.84 -22.17 -37.79
N LEU A 542 14.68 -21.93 -38.79
CA LEU A 542 14.37 -21.07 -39.96
C LEU A 542 13.45 -21.76 -41.00
N THR A 543 12.68 -22.76 -40.57
CA THR A 543 11.83 -23.60 -41.42
C THR A 543 10.35 -23.28 -41.22
N GLY A 544 9.51 -23.72 -42.15
CA GLY A 544 8.05 -23.67 -42.01
C GLY A 544 7.38 -22.99 -43.20
N THR A 545 6.07 -23.14 -43.29
CA THR A 545 5.25 -22.40 -44.27
C THR A 545 5.05 -20.95 -43.82
N SER A 546 4.64 -20.07 -44.74
CA SER A 546 4.42 -18.64 -44.45
C SER A 546 3.49 -18.36 -43.26
N GLY A 547 2.56 -19.28 -42.92
CA GLY A 547 1.67 -19.13 -41.77
C GLY A 547 2.23 -19.66 -40.44
N THR A 548 3.34 -20.40 -40.49
CA THR A 548 3.94 -21.11 -39.34
C THR A 548 5.35 -20.63 -39.01
N LYS A 549 5.93 -19.74 -39.81
CA LYS A 549 7.22 -19.09 -39.51
C LYS A 549 7.13 -18.38 -38.17
N HIS A 550 8.22 -18.34 -37.40
CA HIS A 550 8.31 -17.64 -36.12
C HIS A 550 9.75 -17.16 -35.94
N ILE A 551 9.98 -16.24 -35.01
CA ILE A 551 11.35 -15.85 -34.65
C ILE A 551 12.06 -17.05 -33.97
N PRO A 552 13.20 -17.50 -34.50
CA PRO A 552 14.06 -18.46 -33.82
C PRO A 552 14.42 -18.03 -32.39
N SER A 553 14.44 -18.97 -31.45
CA SER A 553 14.75 -18.68 -30.05
C SER A 553 16.14 -18.07 -29.85
N TYR A 554 17.16 -18.56 -30.59
CA TYR A 554 18.54 -18.07 -30.46
C TYR A 554 18.69 -16.57 -30.75
N LEU A 555 17.85 -16.00 -31.63
CA LEU A 555 17.90 -14.57 -31.96
C LEU A 555 17.54 -13.67 -30.78
N VAL A 556 16.76 -14.18 -29.82
CA VAL A 556 16.31 -13.40 -28.66
C VAL A 556 17.48 -13.12 -27.69
N ASP A 557 18.52 -13.95 -27.72
CA ASP A 557 19.70 -13.88 -26.84
C ASP A 557 20.88 -13.11 -27.46
N LEU A 558 20.88 -12.91 -28.78
CA LEU A 558 21.98 -12.23 -29.47
C LEU A 558 22.11 -10.76 -29.04
N ASP A 559 23.26 -10.17 -29.33
CA ASP A 559 23.49 -8.74 -29.14
C ASP A 559 22.59 -7.89 -30.05
N ASN A 560 22.49 -6.60 -29.73
CA ASN A 560 21.60 -5.69 -30.46
C ASN A 560 22.03 -5.46 -31.92
N GLN A 561 23.30 -5.62 -32.29
CA GLN A 561 23.76 -5.44 -33.68
C GLN A 561 23.39 -6.64 -34.55
N ALA A 562 23.56 -7.86 -34.04
CA ALA A 562 23.10 -9.09 -34.67
C ALA A 562 21.57 -9.09 -34.89
N ILE A 563 20.80 -8.68 -33.88
CA ILE A 563 19.33 -8.56 -34.03
C ILE A 563 18.98 -7.46 -35.03
N ALA A 564 19.70 -6.32 -35.03
CA ALA A 564 19.49 -5.26 -36.00
C ALA A 564 19.71 -5.80 -37.42
N ALA A 565 20.82 -6.50 -37.69
CA ALA A 565 21.11 -7.13 -38.98
C ALA A 565 19.96 -8.02 -39.48
N TYR A 566 19.45 -8.88 -38.60
CA TYR A 566 18.30 -9.73 -38.88
C TYR A 566 17.03 -8.92 -39.20
N LEU A 567 16.72 -7.88 -38.41
CA LEU A 567 15.55 -7.03 -38.62
C LEU A 567 15.66 -6.22 -39.92
N SER A 568 16.82 -5.64 -40.22
CA SER A 568 17.08 -4.91 -41.46
C SER A 568 16.85 -5.81 -42.67
N ALA A 569 17.37 -7.03 -42.62
CA ALA A 569 17.17 -8.06 -43.64
C ALA A 569 15.70 -8.47 -43.80
N TYR A 570 15.00 -8.70 -42.69
CA TYR A 570 13.59 -9.06 -42.73
C TYR A 570 12.72 -7.95 -43.36
N TYR A 571 12.93 -6.70 -42.92
CA TYR A 571 12.24 -5.53 -43.47
C TYR A 571 12.71 -5.17 -44.88
N GLU A 572 13.90 -5.60 -45.32
CA GLU A 572 14.33 -5.47 -46.71
C GLU A 572 13.54 -6.41 -47.63
N GLY A 573 13.24 -7.64 -47.19
CA GLY A 573 12.43 -8.59 -47.96
C GLY A 573 10.94 -8.24 -47.94
N ASP A 574 10.29 -8.47 -46.80
CA ASP A 574 8.82 -8.38 -46.64
C ASP A 574 8.33 -6.99 -46.24
N GLY A 575 9.25 -6.04 -46.04
CA GLY A 575 8.99 -4.70 -45.54
C GLY A 575 9.26 -3.58 -46.53
N GLY A 576 8.76 -2.39 -46.19
CA GLY A 576 9.02 -1.19 -46.96
C GLY A 576 8.60 0.08 -46.24
N VAL A 577 9.00 1.20 -46.84
CA VAL A 577 8.58 2.55 -46.43
C VAL A 577 7.26 2.86 -47.13
N GLU A 578 6.18 2.96 -46.33
CA GLU A 578 4.87 3.43 -46.79
C GLU A 578 4.69 4.93 -46.50
N LYS A 579 3.57 5.53 -46.90
CA LYS A 579 3.30 6.98 -46.79
C LYS A 579 3.60 7.60 -45.41
N CYS A 580 3.31 6.90 -44.31
CA CYS A 580 3.50 7.41 -42.94
C CYS A 580 4.15 6.39 -41.98
N SER A 581 4.68 5.26 -42.48
CA SER A 581 5.14 4.17 -41.61
C SER A 581 6.13 3.26 -42.32
N VAL A 582 7.04 2.64 -41.57
CA VAL A 582 7.75 1.44 -42.02
C VAL A 582 6.90 0.22 -41.68
N SER A 583 6.66 -0.65 -42.64
CA SER A 583 5.61 -1.65 -42.55
C SER A 583 6.06 -2.96 -43.19
N ALA A 584 5.82 -4.08 -42.51
CA ALA A 584 6.03 -5.43 -43.02
C ALA A 584 4.76 -6.27 -42.83
N THR A 585 4.51 -7.20 -43.74
CA THR A 585 3.30 -8.05 -43.71
C THR A 585 3.68 -9.52 -43.64
N THR A 586 3.09 -10.25 -42.71
CA THR A 586 3.30 -11.70 -42.58
C THR A 586 1.98 -12.46 -42.44
N LYS A 587 1.96 -13.72 -42.87
CA LYS A 587 0.85 -14.65 -42.63
C LYS A 587 0.97 -15.35 -41.27
N SER A 588 2.08 -15.17 -40.55
CA SER A 588 2.26 -15.77 -39.23
C SER A 588 2.03 -14.73 -38.14
N LYS A 589 1.02 -14.97 -37.29
CA LYS A 589 0.78 -14.16 -36.08
C LYS A 589 1.97 -14.25 -35.12
N ASP A 590 2.57 -15.43 -35.03
CA ASP A 590 3.69 -15.74 -34.15
C ASP A 590 4.96 -15.00 -34.56
N LEU A 591 5.22 -14.90 -35.85
CA LEU A 591 6.30 -14.09 -36.39
C LEU A 591 6.04 -12.60 -36.10
N ALA A 592 4.81 -12.13 -36.29
CA ALA A 592 4.46 -10.74 -35.99
C ALA A 592 4.63 -10.39 -34.51
N SER A 593 4.25 -11.28 -33.60
CA SER A 593 4.47 -11.10 -32.17
C SER A 593 5.96 -11.12 -31.83
N GLY A 594 6.72 -12.09 -32.35
CA GLY A 594 8.16 -12.19 -32.10
C GLY A 594 8.95 -10.98 -32.60
N LEU A 595 8.61 -10.44 -33.77
CA LEU A 595 9.18 -9.20 -34.28
C LEU A 595 8.91 -8.01 -33.35
N SER A 596 7.72 -7.93 -32.73
CA SER A 596 7.45 -6.91 -31.71
C SER A 596 8.35 -7.06 -30.48
N TYR A 597 8.61 -8.28 -30.02
CA TYR A 597 9.53 -8.53 -28.89
C TYR A 597 10.97 -8.09 -29.23
N LEU A 598 11.45 -8.38 -30.44
CA LEU A 598 12.76 -7.90 -30.89
C LEU A 598 12.82 -6.37 -31.00
N LEU A 599 11.75 -5.73 -31.51
CA LEU A 599 11.69 -4.27 -31.60
C LEU A 599 11.68 -3.58 -30.23
N TYR A 600 11.12 -4.20 -29.19
CA TYR A 600 11.18 -3.67 -27.82
C TYR A 600 12.62 -3.58 -27.27
N ARG A 601 13.56 -4.40 -27.74
CA ARG A 601 14.99 -4.28 -27.38
C ARG A 601 15.59 -2.95 -27.83
N PHE A 602 15.04 -2.35 -28.89
CA PHE A 602 15.46 -1.06 -29.43
C PHE A 602 14.57 0.10 -28.96
N GLY A 603 13.64 -0.15 -28.03
CA GLY A 603 12.64 0.84 -27.61
C GLY A 603 11.69 1.25 -28.73
N ILE A 604 11.44 0.34 -29.69
CA ILE A 604 10.55 0.57 -30.84
C ILE A 604 9.21 -0.13 -30.60
N VAL A 605 8.13 0.65 -30.53
CA VAL A 605 6.76 0.15 -30.36
C VAL A 605 6.07 0.06 -31.73
N ALA A 606 5.97 -1.14 -32.28
CA ALA A 606 5.23 -1.39 -33.53
C ALA A 606 3.76 -1.70 -33.28
N ARG A 607 2.86 -1.41 -34.24
CA ARG A 607 1.44 -1.82 -34.20
C ARG A 607 1.21 -3.04 -35.05
N ILE A 608 0.43 -3.99 -34.55
CA ILE A 608 0.03 -5.21 -35.27
C ILE A 608 -1.42 -5.06 -35.72
N LYS A 609 -1.66 -4.97 -37.02
CA LYS A 609 -3.01 -4.85 -37.60
C LYS A 609 -3.36 -6.08 -38.42
N LYS A 610 -4.55 -6.63 -38.19
CA LYS A 610 -5.13 -7.68 -39.02
C LYS A 610 -5.61 -7.08 -40.35
N ILE A 611 -5.10 -7.57 -41.48
CA ILE A 611 -5.50 -7.13 -42.82
C ILE A 611 -5.96 -8.33 -43.67
N LYS A 612 -6.82 -8.08 -44.66
CA LYS A 612 -7.24 -9.10 -45.64
C LYS A 612 -6.63 -8.75 -47.00
N LYS A 613 -5.75 -9.62 -47.54
CA LYS A 613 -5.06 -9.42 -48.83
C LYS A 613 -5.32 -10.61 -49.76
N MET A 614 -5.32 -10.36 -51.07
CA MET A 614 -5.22 -11.41 -52.08
C MET A 614 -3.83 -12.07 -51.98
N PRO A 615 -3.71 -13.42 -51.98
CA PRO A 615 -2.41 -14.06 -52.07
C PRO A 615 -1.77 -13.74 -53.43
N THR A 616 -0.49 -13.38 -53.45
CA THR A 616 0.23 -12.96 -54.66
C THR A 616 0.43 -14.07 -55.70
N ASN A 617 0.29 -15.34 -55.30
CA ASN A 617 0.64 -16.52 -56.11
C ASN A 617 -0.53 -17.51 -56.29
N SER A 618 -1.80 -17.08 -56.31
CA SER A 618 -2.92 -18.03 -56.50
C SER A 618 -4.10 -17.43 -57.26
N ASP A 619 -4.59 -18.15 -58.28
CA ASP A 619 -5.76 -17.83 -59.11
C ASP A 619 -7.12 -17.88 -58.38
N TRP A 620 -7.11 -18.04 -57.06
CA TRP A 620 -8.31 -18.26 -56.25
C TRP A 620 -8.87 -16.94 -55.70
N LYS A 621 -10.14 -16.64 -56.02
CA LYS A 621 -10.89 -15.41 -55.68
C LYS A 621 -11.23 -15.19 -54.19
N ARG A 622 -10.41 -15.62 -53.21
CA ARG A 622 -10.69 -15.42 -51.76
C ARG A 622 -9.56 -14.71 -51.02
N LYS A 623 -9.88 -13.55 -50.43
CA LYS A 623 -8.97 -12.75 -49.58
C LYS A 623 -8.57 -13.55 -48.33
N LYS A 624 -7.27 -13.70 -48.07
CA LYS A 624 -6.72 -14.37 -46.87
C LYS A 624 -6.31 -13.34 -45.82
N THR A 625 -6.26 -13.78 -44.55
CA THR A 625 -5.86 -12.93 -43.41
C THR A 625 -4.34 -12.87 -43.29
N TYR A 626 -3.81 -11.67 -43.11
CA TYR A 626 -2.41 -11.37 -42.81
C TYR A 626 -2.31 -10.42 -41.62
N TRP A 627 -1.13 -10.37 -41.01
CA TRP A 627 -0.77 -9.47 -39.92
C TRP A 627 0.26 -8.48 -40.45
N ARG A 628 -0.09 -7.20 -40.38
CA ARG A 628 0.79 -6.10 -40.75
C ARG A 628 1.41 -5.50 -39.49
N ILE A 629 2.72 -5.41 -39.46
CA ILE A 629 3.51 -4.81 -38.38
C ILE A 629 3.96 -3.45 -38.88
N ALA A 630 3.45 -2.38 -38.29
CA ALA A 630 3.71 -1.01 -38.71
C ALA A 630 4.41 -0.23 -37.60
N ILE A 631 5.58 0.31 -37.92
CA ILE A 631 6.33 1.27 -37.12
C ILE A 631 5.92 2.66 -37.63
N SER A 632 5.33 3.46 -36.74
CA SER A 632 4.78 4.77 -37.07
C SER A 632 5.08 5.75 -35.95
N GLY A 633 5.12 7.04 -36.29
CA GLY A 633 5.54 8.10 -35.37
C GLY A 633 7.02 8.40 -35.54
N ARG A 634 7.35 9.68 -35.56
CA ARG A 634 8.67 10.18 -35.91
C ARG A 634 9.79 9.58 -35.05
N GLU A 635 9.64 9.60 -33.73
CA GLU A 635 10.62 9.04 -32.77
C GLU A 635 10.90 7.55 -33.03
N GLN A 636 9.86 6.77 -33.33
CA GLN A 636 9.98 5.32 -33.57
C GLN A 636 10.68 5.05 -34.91
N LEU A 637 10.43 5.89 -35.91
CA LEU A 637 11.05 5.83 -37.23
C LEU A 637 12.51 6.32 -37.21
N GLU A 638 12.83 7.33 -36.41
CA GLU A 638 14.20 7.79 -36.16
C GLU A 638 15.01 6.70 -35.45
N ARG A 639 14.44 6.06 -34.41
CA ARG A 639 15.05 4.88 -33.78
C ARG A 639 15.26 3.75 -34.78
N PHE A 640 14.26 3.46 -35.62
CA PHE A 640 14.40 2.44 -36.65
C PHE A 640 15.52 2.81 -37.64
N GLN A 641 15.58 4.04 -38.15
CA GLN A 641 16.63 4.48 -39.07
C GLN A 641 18.03 4.40 -38.45
N TYR A 642 18.17 4.82 -37.19
CA TYR A 642 19.46 4.93 -36.51
C TYR A 642 19.99 3.59 -35.98
N LEU A 643 19.11 2.71 -35.51
CA LEU A 643 19.48 1.45 -34.85
C LEU A 643 19.37 0.21 -35.74
N ILE A 644 18.51 0.23 -36.77
CA ILE A 644 18.22 -0.94 -37.61
C ILE A 644 18.45 -0.60 -39.09
N GLY A 645 17.70 0.36 -39.63
CA GLY A 645 17.75 0.76 -41.03
C GLY A 645 17.34 -0.34 -42.01
N PHE A 646 17.50 -0.05 -43.29
CA PHE A 646 17.37 -1.02 -44.38
C PHE A 646 18.76 -1.44 -44.87
N LEU A 647 18.85 -2.57 -45.59
CA LEU A 647 20.12 -2.99 -46.19
C LEU A 647 20.46 -2.17 -47.43
N THR A 648 19.44 -1.68 -48.16
CA THR A 648 19.66 -0.89 -49.38
C THR A 648 19.64 0.62 -49.11
N LYS A 649 20.57 1.34 -49.75
CA LYS A 649 20.58 2.81 -49.73
C LYS A 649 19.24 3.41 -50.20
N THR A 650 18.64 2.86 -51.25
CA THR A 650 17.38 3.34 -51.82
C THR A 650 16.21 3.33 -50.81
N LYS A 651 16.06 2.29 -49.98
CA LYS A 651 15.00 2.28 -48.95
C LYS A 651 15.33 3.19 -47.76
N ASN A 652 16.61 3.32 -47.40
CA ASN A 652 17.03 4.27 -46.36
C ASN A 652 16.83 5.73 -46.78
N ASP A 653 17.13 6.09 -48.03
CA ASP A 653 16.88 7.43 -48.58
C ASP A 653 15.38 7.74 -48.55
N LYS A 654 14.53 6.78 -48.95
CA LYS A 654 13.06 6.90 -48.83
C LYS A 654 12.57 7.08 -47.39
N LEU A 655 13.20 6.40 -46.43
CA LEU A 655 12.90 6.60 -45.00
C LEU A 655 13.33 7.99 -44.53
N GLY A 656 14.48 8.48 -44.99
CA GLY A 656 14.96 9.85 -44.74
C GLY A 656 14.03 10.92 -45.32
N GLU A 657 13.55 10.74 -46.56
CA GLU A 657 12.55 11.62 -47.17
C GLU A 657 11.24 11.64 -46.38
N LEU A 658 10.81 10.48 -45.87
CA LEU A 658 9.61 10.38 -45.05
C LEU A 658 9.76 11.13 -43.72
N LEU A 659 10.93 11.03 -43.07
CA LEU A 659 11.24 11.76 -41.85
C LEU A 659 11.32 13.28 -42.10
N ALA A 660 11.89 13.69 -43.24
CA ALA A 660 11.94 15.10 -43.65
C ALA A 660 10.53 15.70 -43.89
N LYS A 661 9.57 14.90 -44.34
CA LYS A 661 8.16 15.31 -44.55
C LYS A 661 7.33 15.41 -43.26
N GLN A 662 7.77 14.80 -42.15
CA GLN A 662 7.04 14.83 -40.87
C GLN A 662 7.50 16.01 -40.00
N VAL A 663 6.89 17.18 -40.20
CA VAL A 663 7.29 18.46 -39.59
C VAL A 663 7.08 18.54 -38.06
N ALA A 664 6.19 17.73 -37.47
CA ALA A 664 5.89 17.78 -36.02
C ALA A 664 5.94 16.39 -35.33
N PRO A 665 6.50 16.29 -34.10
CA PRO A 665 6.55 15.05 -33.31
C PRO A 665 5.20 14.74 -32.63
N ASN A 666 4.13 14.59 -33.42
CA ASN A 666 2.83 14.13 -32.91
C ASN A 666 2.78 12.60 -32.92
N THR A 667 3.38 11.98 -31.90
CA THR A 667 3.36 10.52 -31.76
C THR A 667 2.11 10.08 -30.99
N ASN A 668 1.10 9.57 -31.70
CA ASN A 668 -0.08 8.90 -31.10
C ASN A 668 0.23 7.48 -30.57
N VAL A 669 1.49 7.15 -30.28
CA VAL A 669 1.96 5.78 -29.98
C VAL A 669 2.42 5.64 -28.53
N ASP A 670 3.40 6.45 -28.07
CA ASP A 670 3.82 6.51 -26.66
C ASP A 670 3.19 7.72 -25.97
N VAL A 671 1.89 7.58 -25.66
CA VAL A 671 1.11 8.57 -24.92
C VAL A 671 0.82 8.05 -23.52
N ILE A 672 0.79 8.96 -22.53
CA ILE A 672 0.45 8.62 -21.15
C ILE A 672 -0.97 9.15 -20.88
N PRO A 673 -1.99 8.29 -20.86
CA PRO A 673 -3.38 8.70 -20.71
C PRO A 673 -3.68 9.13 -19.27
N GLU A 674 -4.79 9.84 -19.07
CA GLU A 674 -5.34 10.16 -17.74
C GLU A 674 -4.43 10.98 -16.81
N MET A 675 -3.47 11.74 -17.35
CA MET A 675 -2.56 12.59 -16.56
C MET A 675 -3.17 13.93 -16.10
N LYS A 676 -4.45 14.18 -16.40
CA LYS A 676 -5.15 15.42 -16.07
C LYS A 676 -5.11 15.77 -14.57
N PRO A 677 -5.31 14.83 -13.61
CA PRO A 677 -5.29 15.16 -12.19
C PRO A 677 -3.95 15.78 -11.75
N TYR A 678 -2.84 15.21 -12.21
CA TYR A 678 -1.50 15.71 -11.88
C TYR A 678 -1.19 17.05 -12.56
N LEU A 679 -1.59 17.21 -13.83
CA LEU A 679 -1.42 18.47 -14.56
C LEU A 679 -2.27 19.61 -13.98
N GLN A 680 -3.50 19.29 -13.54
CA GLN A 680 -4.39 20.25 -12.88
C GLN A 680 -3.80 20.69 -11.54
N ALA A 681 -3.28 19.74 -10.75
CA ALA A 681 -2.59 20.06 -9.50
C ALA A 681 -1.38 20.99 -9.72
N ILE A 682 -0.59 20.79 -10.78
CA ILE A 682 0.51 21.69 -11.13
C ILE A 682 -0.01 23.08 -11.53
N TYR A 683 -1.09 23.14 -12.31
CA TYR A 683 -1.69 24.41 -12.74
C TYR A 683 -2.27 25.21 -11.57
N ASP A 684 -3.04 24.56 -10.69
CA ASP A 684 -3.69 25.21 -9.55
C ASP A 684 -2.66 25.73 -8.53
N ASN A 685 -1.55 25.00 -8.37
CA ASN A 685 -0.51 25.37 -7.41
C ASN A 685 0.54 26.34 -7.98
N PHE A 686 0.75 26.40 -9.30
CA PHE A 686 1.88 27.13 -9.90
C PHE A 686 1.53 28.01 -11.13
N GLY A 687 0.27 28.04 -11.57
CA GLY A 687 -0.18 28.66 -12.82
C GLY A 687 0.07 30.16 -12.98
N PHE A 688 0.14 30.92 -11.88
CA PHE A 688 0.42 32.36 -11.90
C PHE A 688 1.91 32.72 -12.08
N ALA A 689 2.83 31.84 -11.68
CA ALA A 689 4.28 32.04 -11.77
C ALA A 689 4.87 31.61 -13.14
N LEU A 690 4.08 30.93 -13.97
CA LEU A 690 4.48 30.46 -15.31
C LEU A 690 4.37 31.54 -16.41
N TYR A 691 4.28 32.83 -16.04
CA TYR A 691 4.23 33.93 -17.00
C TYR A 691 5.57 34.03 -17.77
N GLY A 692 5.59 33.46 -18.96
CA GLY A 692 6.76 33.39 -19.83
C GLY A 692 6.96 32.01 -20.45
N ILE A 693 6.43 30.93 -19.85
CA ILE A 693 6.51 29.59 -20.44
C ILE A 693 5.14 29.05 -20.79
N ASN A 694 5.04 28.61 -22.05
CA ASN A 694 3.83 28.28 -22.80
C ASN A 694 2.65 27.69 -22.00
N ASN A 695 1.75 28.58 -21.57
CA ASN A 695 0.30 28.32 -21.47
C ASN A 695 -0.25 27.63 -22.74
N ALA A 696 0.45 27.72 -23.87
CA ALA A 696 0.13 27.03 -25.12
C ALA A 696 0.24 25.49 -25.07
N LEU A 697 0.99 24.89 -24.13
CA LEU A 697 1.11 23.41 -24.01
C LEU A 697 0.24 22.85 -22.89
N LEU A 698 0.25 23.49 -21.71
CA LEU A 698 -0.48 23.01 -20.54
C LEU A 698 -2.00 23.20 -20.68
N CYS A 699 -2.48 24.36 -21.15
CA CYS A 699 -3.91 24.62 -21.27
C CYS A 699 -4.63 23.70 -22.27
N PRO A 700 -4.06 23.34 -23.44
CA PRO A 700 -4.67 22.33 -24.31
C PRO A 700 -4.76 20.93 -23.71
N LEU A 701 -3.78 20.53 -22.89
CA LEU A 701 -3.80 19.25 -22.17
C LEU A 701 -4.86 19.22 -21.07
N LEU A 702 -5.01 20.31 -20.30
CA LEU A 702 -6.06 20.46 -19.29
C LEU A 702 -7.47 20.46 -19.91
N ARG A 703 -7.60 21.04 -21.11
CA ARG A 703 -8.81 21.00 -21.95
C ARG A 703 -9.00 19.66 -22.68
N ALA A 704 -8.14 18.67 -22.43
CA ALA A 704 -8.18 17.33 -23.02
C ALA A 704 -8.23 17.29 -24.55
N ARG A 705 -7.64 18.29 -25.24
CA ARG A 705 -7.65 18.34 -26.72
C ARG A 705 -6.89 17.18 -27.37
N PHE A 706 -5.89 16.63 -26.69
CA PHE A 706 -5.11 15.47 -27.11
C PHE A 706 -4.42 14.82 -25.90
N LYS A 707 -3.95 13.56 -26.05
CA LYS A 707 -3.24 12.83 -24.99
C LYS A 707 -1.77 13.25 -24.93
N PRO A 708 -1.18 13.48 -23.75
CA PRO A 708 0.19 13.98 -23.67
C PRO A 708 1.21 12.90 -24.06
N SER A 709 2.17 13.28 -24.90
CA SER A 709 3.35 12.47 -25.16
C SER A 709 4.33 12.55 -23.98
N ARG A 710 5.15 11.52 -23.82
CA ARG A 710 6.18 11.45 -22.77
C ARG A 710 7.21 12.59 -22.89
N GLU A 711 7.58 12.96 -24.12
CA GLU A 711 8.46 14.11 -24.40
C GLU A 711 7.83 15.44 -23.99
N MET A 712 6.54 15.63 -24.28
CA MET A 712 5.81 16.83 -23.87
C MET A 712 5.73 16.92 -22.34
N LEU A 713 5.46 15.81 -21.65
CA LEU A 713 5.46 15.77 -20.19
C LEU A 713 6.85 16.03 -19.62
N ASN A 714 7.93 15.52 -20.22
CA ASN A 714 9.31 15.84 -19.81
C ASN A 714 9.64 17.32 -19.98
N LYS A 715 9.19 17.97 -21.07
CA LYS A 715 9.35 19.42 -21.25
C LYS A 715 8.60 20.19 -20.16
N ILE A 716 7.38 19.78 -19.81
CA ILE A 716 6.61 20.39 -18.72
C ILE A 716 7.32 20.16 -17.38
N ILE A 717 7.76 18.94 -17.07
CA ILE A 717 8.45 18.59 -15.82
C ILE A 717 9.73 19.42 -15.69
N SER A 718 10.61 19.39 -16.70
CA SER A 718 11.89 20.10 -16.66
C SER A 718 11.73 21.61 -16.51
N GLU A 719 10.71 22.20 -17.13
CA GLU A 719 10.40 23.62 -16.94
C GLU A 719 9.91 23.92 -15.53
N VAL A 720 8.91 23.17 -15.03
CA VAL A 720 8.38 23.40 -13.68
C VAL A 720 9.47 23.19 -12.64
N GLU A 721 10.35 22.21 -12.84
CA GLU A 721 11.53 22.01 -12.00
C GLU A 721 12.56 23.13 -12.11
N PHE A 722 12.79 23.68 -13.31
CA PHE A 722 13.65 24.84 -13.48
C PHE A 722 13.10 26.04 -12.71
N GLN A 723 11.79 26.28 -12.78
CA GLN A 723 11.13 27.33 -12.01
C GLN A 723 11.20 27.08 -10.50
N ILE A 724 10.96 25.84 -10.04
CA ILE A 724 11.14 25.48 -8.63
C ILE A 724 12.59 25.72 -8.19
N ARG A 725 13.59 25.33 -9.00
CA ARG A 725 15.01 25.60 -8.69
C ARG A 725 15.31 27.09 -8.64
N CYS A 726 14.79 27.89 -9.58
CA CYS A 726 14.93 29.35 -9.54
C CYS A 726 14.32 29.91 -8.25
N TYR A 727 13.15 29.43 -7.86
CA TYR A 727 12.47 29.83 -6.64
C TYR A 727 13.23 29.42 -5.36
N GLU A 728 13.81 28.22 -5.31
CA GLU A 728 14.65 27.75 -4.20
C GLU A 728 16.01 28.49 -4.14
N ALA A 729 16.57 28.84 -5.30
CA ALA A 729 17.80 29.62 -5.37
C ALA A 729 17.62 31.04 -4.81
N GLU A 730 16.41 31.63 -4.96
CA GLU A 730 16.06 32.92 -4.34
C GLU A 730 16.03 32.83 -2.80
N GLU A 731 15.65 31.69 -2.21
CA GLU A 731 15.70 31.50 -0.75
C GLU A 731 17.13 31.70 -0.22
N ARG A 732 18.11 31.10 -0.92
CA ARG A 732 19.53 31.20 -0.59
C ARG A 732 20.08 32.62 -0.76
N ARG A 733 19.58 33.37 -1.75
CA ARG A 733 19.95 34.78 -1.98
C ARG A 733 19.34 35.72 -0.93
N THR A 734 18.19 35.35 -0.35
CA THR A 734 17.47 36.20 0.61
C THR A 734 18.20 36.31 1.97
N ALA A 735 19.25 35.52 2.23
CA ALA A 735 20.07 35.64 3.44
C ALA A 735 20.67 37.04 3.63
N TYR A 736 21.12 37.69 2.54
CA TYR A 736 21.69 39.04 2.58
C TYR A 736 20.63 40.08 3.01
N ILE A 737 19.42 39.98 2.45
CA ILE A 737 18.31 40.86 2.77
C ILE A 737 17.74 40.60 4.18
N ARG A 738 17.70 39.34 4.63
CA ARG A 738 17.26 38.96 5.99
C ARG A 738 18.23 39.43 7.07
N SER A 739 19.53 39.53 6.73
CA SER A 739 20.56 40.05 7.64
C SER A 739 20.56 41.57 7.82
N LEU A 740 19.58 42.29 7.25
CA LEU A 740 19.49 43.74 7.40
C LEU A 740 19.15 44.11 8.86
N PRO A 741 20.04 44.84 9.57
CA PRO A 741 19.91 45.09 11.01
C PRO A 741 18.67 45.93 11.35
N GLU A 742 18.25 45.92 12.61
CA GLU A 742 17.26 46.89 13.05
C GLU A 742 17.90 48.26 13.29
N LEU A 743 17.22 49.34 12.90
CA LEU A 743 17.72 50.70 13.14
C LEU A 743 17.98 50.93 14.65
N ARG A 744 17.16 50.33 15.51
CA ARG A 744 17.29 50.39 16.97
C ARG A 744 18.55 49.71 17.49
N GLU A 745 18.97 48.61 16.85
CA GLU A 745 20.17 47.86 17.21
C GLU A 745 21.44 48.67 16.90
N ILE A 746 21.48 49.30 15.72
CA ILE A 746 22.55 50.24 15.36
C ILE A 746 22.59 51.42 16.34
N ILE A 747 21.43 51.93 16.74
CA ILE A 747 21.33 53.02 17.72
C ILE A 747 21.81 52.58 19.09
N ALA A 748 21.43 51.39 19.57
CA ALA A 748 21.82 50.87 20.88
C ALA A 748 23.35 50.73 20.98
N VAL A 749 23.96 49.98 20.07
CA VAL A 749 25.42 49.74 20.07
C VAL A 749 26.18 51.05 19.84
N GLY A 750 25.70 51.91 18.93
CA GLY A 750 26.32 53.21 18.65
C GLY A 750 26.18 54.23 19.79
N ALA A 751 25.13 54.14 20.62
CA ALA A 751 24.88 55.08 21.72
C ALA A 751 25.53 54.65 23.05
N GLU A 752 25.59 53.35 23.33
CA GLU A 752 26.13 52.78 24.57
C GLU A 752 27.65 52.87 24.66
N HIS A 753 28.36 52.75 23.52
CA HIS A 753 29.82 52.86 23.48
C HIS A 753 30.27 54.29 23.20
N LYS A 754 30.96 54.91 24.17
CA LYS A 754 31.41 56.31 24.11
C LYS A 754 32.32 56.62 22.90
N GLU A 755 33.17 55.66 22.50
CA GLU A 755 34.07 55.79 21.36
C GLU A 755 33.32 55.72 20.02
N LEU A 756 32.42 54.74 19.86
CA LEU A 756 31.58 54.59 18.66
C LEU A 756 30.62 55.78 18.50
N ASN A 757 30.05 56.28 19.59
CA ASN A 757 29.16 57.44 19.58
C ASN A 757 29.89 58.71 19.10
N ARG A 758 31.16 58.87 19.52
CA ARG A 758 32.02 59.96 19.05
C ARG A 758 32.36 59.81 17.57
N ALA A 759 32.68 58.60 17.10
CA ALA A 759 32.96 58.32 15.70
C ALA A 759 31.73 58.58 14.79
N LEU A 760 30.55 58.15 15.23
CA LEU A 760 29.27 58.42 14.55
C LEU A 760 28.97 59.93 14.49
N TRP A 761 29.19 60.66 15.58
CA TRP A 761 29.02 62.12 15.59
C TRP A 761 30.02 62.83 14.65
N GLN A 762 31.28 62.40 14.61
CA GLN A 762 32.30 62.97 13.73
C GLN A 762 32.02 62.73 12.24
N GLN A 763 31.53 61.54 11.88
CA GLN A 763 31.29 61.18 10.46
C GLN A 763 29.90 61.56 9.95
N MET A 764 28.88 61.58 10.82
CA MET A 764 27.47 61.79 10.41
C MET A 764 26.83 63.06 11.00
N GLY A 765 27.44 63.70 12.00
CA GLY A 765 26.99 64.97 12.57
C GLY A 765 25.51 64.99 12.99
N GLN A 766 24.78 66.01 12.55
CA GLN A 766 23.35 66.17 12.84
C GLN A 766 22.49 64.98 12.38
N THR A 767 22.90 64.27 11.33
CA THR A 767 22.18 63.09 10.84
C THR A 767 22.15 61.98 11.89
N TRP A 768 23.26 61.77 12.63
CA TRP A 768 23.28 60.81 13.74
C TRP A 768 22.39 61.25 14.90
N ARG A 769 22.32 62.55 15.20
CA ARG A 769 21.39 63.10 16.21
C ARG A 769 19.94 62.75 15.88
N LEU A 770 19.52 63.06 14.66
CA LEU A 770 18.15 62.85 14.17
C LEU A 770 17.81 61.36 14.16
N MET A 771 18.76 60.50 13.79
CA MET A 771 18.62 59.04 13.85
C MET A 771 18.48 58.53 15.29
N LYS A 772 19.38 58.95 16.18
CA LYS A 772 19.41 58.55 17.60
C LYS A 772 18.12 58.94 18.31
N ASN A 773 17.59 60.13 18.03
CA ASN A 773 16.36 60.65 18.63
C ASN A 773 15.09 60.22 17.88
N GLN A 774 15.22 59.52 16.74
CA GLN A 774 14.11 59.09 15.87
C GLN A 774 13.19 60.22 15.39
N GLU A 775 13.72 61.45 15.26
CA GLU A 775 12.96 62.64 14.89
C GLU A 775 12.51 62.63 13.41
N VAL A 776 13.25 61.94 12.52
CA VAL A 776 12.95 61.82 11.09
C VAL A 776 13.24 60.40 10.58
N GLN A 777 12.38 59.86 9.69
CA GLN A 777 12.63 58.58 9.04
C GLN A 777 13.91 58.61 8.19
N SER A 778 14.87 57.77 8.57
CA SER A 778 16.22 57.78 8.00
C SER A 778 16.28 57.09 6.64
N HIS A 779 17.08 57.65 5.73
CA HIS A 779 17.37 57.06 4.43
C HIS A 779 18.26 55.83 4.56
N ALA A 780 18.04 54.82 3.71
CA ALA A 780 18.78 53.56 3.78
C ALA A 780 20.31 53.72 3.68
N HIS A 781 20.81 54.67 2.88
CA HIS A 781 22.25 54.93 2.77
C HIS A 781 22.87 55.43 4.10
N ASN A 782 22.15 56.26 4.86
CA ASN A 782 22.60 56.75 6.16
C ASN A 782 22.60 55.64 7.22
N VAL A 783 21.59 54.76 7.17
CA VAL A 783 21.53 53.59 8.05
C VAL A 783 22.69 52.62 7.79
N PHE A 784 23.03 52.38 6.52
CA PHE A 784 24.16 51.52 6.17
C PHE A 784 25.52 52.13 6.49
N ALA A 785 25.66 53.45 6.40
CA ALA A 785 26.86 54.15 6.87
C ALA A 785 27.03 53.99 8.39
N ALA A 786 25.96 54.19 9.17
CA ALA A 786 25.98 53.98 10.62
C ALA A 786 26.29 52.51 10.99
N ALA A 787 25.67 51.54 10.32
CA ALA A 787 25.91 50.11 10.55
C ALA A 787 27.38 49.72 10.33
N ARG A 788 28.03 50.31 9.33
CA ARG A 788 29.45 50.09 9.03
C ARG A 788 30.37 50.65 10.13
N ILE A 789 30.05 51.84 10.64
CA ILE A 789 30.84 52.49 11.71
C ILE A 789 30.73 51.72 13.03
N VAL A 790 29.56 51.17 13.32
CA VAL A 790 29.29 50.40 14.54
C VAL A 790 29.78 48.95 14.44
N GLY A 791 30.15 48.48 13.25
CA GLY A 791 30.68 47.14 13.02
C GLY A 791 29.60 46.04 12.93
N ILE A 792 28.32 46.41 12.77
CA ILE A 792 27.19 45.46 12.69
C ILE A 792 27.10 44.80 11.31
N GLY A 793 27.67 45.42 10.28
CA GLY A 793 27.77 44.83 8.94
C GLY A 793 27.99 45.86 7.84
N SER A 794 28.35 45.40 6.65
CA SER A 794 28.52 46.26 5.47
C SER A 794 27.46 45.94 4.41
N TYR A 795 26.51 46.86 4.27
CA TYR A 795 25.38 46.71 3.35
C TYR A 795 25.49 47.70 2.18
N SER A 796 25.09 47.24 1.00
CA SER A 796 25.13 48.01 -0.24
C SER A 796 23.74 48.07 -0.87
N LEU A 797 23.31 49.27 -1.22
CA LEU A 797 22.07 49.50 -1.97
C LEU A 797 22.10 48.75 -3.32
N ALA A 798 23.24 48.74 -4.02
CA ALA A 798 23.38 48.05 -5.31
C ALA A 798 23.07 46.55 -5.22
N ASN A 799 23.52 45.87 -4.16
CA ASN A 799 23.25 44.45 -3.94
C ASN A 799 21.77 44.19 -3.64
N ILE A 800 21.16 45.02 -2.79
CA ILE A 800 19.72 44.93 -2.48
C ILE A 800 18.88 45.17 -3.73
N LYS A 801 19.28 46.10 -4.59
CA LYS A 801 18.59 46.34 -5.87
C LYS A 801 18.67 45.13 -6.78
N TYR A 802 19.87 44.58 -6.97
CA TYR A 802 20.09 43.37 -7.77
C TYR A 802 19.20 42.22 -7.29
N ASP A 803 19.12 42.00 -5.97
CA ASP A 803 18.29 40.97 -5.37
C ASP A 803 16.78 41.22 -5.56
N LEU A 804 16.32 42.47 -5.42
CA LEU A 804 14.92 42.83 -5.66
C LEU A 804 14.52 42.70 -7.14
N GLU A 805 15.41 43.04 -8.07
CA GLU A 805 15.20 42.86 -9.51
C GLU A 805 15.19 41.38 -9.91
N ALA A 806 16.09 40.57 -9.35
CA ALA A 806 16.10 39.13 -9.51
C ALA A 806 14.78 38.52 -9.00
N ARG A 807 14.30 38.97 -7.83
CA ARG A 807 13.03 38.52 -7.26
C ARG A 807 11.83 38.89 -8.12
N ILE A 808 11.75 40.11 -8.67
CA ILE A 808 10.68 40.51 -9.61
C ILE A 808 10.66 39.59 -10.82
N ARG A 809 11.84 39.27 -11.37
CA ARG A 809 11.99 38.40 -12.54
C ARG A 809 11.61 36.95 -12.27
N ASN A 810 12.03 36.42 -11.11
CA ASN A 810 11.97 34.98 -10.81
C ASN A 810 10.70 34.55 -10.07
N THR A 811 10.03 35.47 -9.36
CA THR A 811 8.81 35.17 -8.57
C THR A 811 7.53 35.75 -9.17
N GLY A 812 7.63 36.51 -10.27
CA GLY A 812 6.49 37.18 -10.90
C GLY A 812 5.88 38.31 -10.06
N THR A 813 6.60 38.79 -9.04
CA THR A 813 6.15 39.90 -8.18
C THR A 813 5.94 41.17 -9.01
N ARG A 814 4.72 41.72 -9.01
CA ARG A 814 4.41 42.95 -9.77
C ARG A 814 5.11 44.16 -9.16
N LEU A 815 5.57 45.09 -10.00
CA LEU A 815 6.13 46.39 -9.58
C LEU A 815 5.17 47.22 -8.72
N THR A 816 3.86 46.99 -8.82
CA THR A 816 2.82 47.63 -7.99
C THR A 816 2.84 47.18 -6.53
N THR A 817 3.56 46.10 -6.22
CA THR A 817 3.68 45.56 -4.85
C THR A 817 4.59 46.43 -3.97
N PHE A 818 5.49 47.19 -4.60
CA PHE A 818 6.44 48.08 -3.95
C PHE A 818 5.85 49.47 -3.75
N SER A 819 6.21 50.13 -2.64
CA SER A 819 5.88 51.54 -2.43
C SER A 819 6.45 52.45 -3.52
N THR A 820 5.87 53.63 -3.71
CA THR A 820 6.29 54.61 -4.73
C THR A 820 7.78 54.93 -4.66
N THR A 821 8.35 55.03 -3.44
CA THR A 821 9.78 55.30 -3.22
C THR A 821 10.68 54.13 -3.57
N THR A 822 10.29 52.89 -3.23
CA THR A 822 11.06 51.69 -3.55
C THR A 822 10.96 51.37 -5.05
N LYS A 823 9.80 51.62 -5.65
CA LYS A 823 9.57 51.51 -7.10
C LYS A 823 10.46 52.48 -7.88
N ALA A 824 10.50 53.76 -7.50
CA ALA A 824 11.37 54.76 -8.12
C ALA A 824 12.86 54.39 -7.98
N TYR A 825 13.25 53.76 -6.87
CA TYR A 825 14.62 53.27 -6.68
C TYR A 825 15.01 52.10 -7.59
N ILE A 826 14.10 51.14 -7.75
CA ILE A 826 14.28 50.02 -8.68
C ILE A 826 14.40 50.55 -10.12
N ILE A 827 13.57 51.52 -10.52
CA ILE A 827 13.49 52.01 -11.91
C ILE A 827 14.55 53.08 -12.23
N ASP A 828 14.60 54.18 -11.46
CA ASP A 828 15.30 55.43 -11.85
C ASP A 828 16.69 55.60 -11.20
N ASN A 829 17.09 54.67 -10.32
CA ASN A 829 18.40 54.66 -9.64
C ASN A 829 18.79 55.90 -8.78
N PRO A 830 17.87 56.64 -8.10
CA PRO A 830 18.28 57.70 -7.18
C PRO A 830 18.82 57.10 -5.88
N SER A 831 20.14 57.11 -5.70
CA SER A 831 20.86 56.62 -4.52
C SER A 831 20.48 57.33 -3.20
N GLY A 832 19.72 58.43 -3.24
CA GLY A 832 19.36 59.26 -2.10
C GLY A 832 17.96 59.10 -1.49
N ALA A 833 16.97 58.49 -2.16
CA ALA A 833 15.56 58.75 -1.84
C ALA A 833 14.77 57.63 -1.13
N VAL A 834 15.32 56.43 -0.91
CA VAL A 834 14.58 55.34 -0.25
C VAL A 834 14.73 55.41 1.27
N ARG A 835 13.60 55.48 1.96
CA ARG A 835 13.54 55.39 3.42
C ARG A 835 13.77 53.95 3.86
N TYR A 836 14.62 53.76 4.88
CA TYR A 836 15.03 52.43 5.33
C TYR A 836 13.85 51.59 5.84
N ALA A 837 12.94 52.20 6.60
CA ALA A 837 11.73 51.55 7.11
C ALA A 837 10.80 51.07 5.97
N THR A 838 10.63 51.90 4.94
CA THR A 838 9.80 51.55 3.78
C THR A 838 10.43 50.41 2.97
N LEU A 839 11.75 50.43 2.79
CA LEU A 839 12.48 49.37 2.12
C LEU A 839 12.35 48.03 2.87
N LYS A 840 12.53 48.01 4.20
CA LYS A 840 12.32 46.80 5.02
C LYS A 840 10.88 46.29 4.95
N THR A 841 9.90 47.20 4.93
CA THR A 841 8.48 46.83 4.84
C THR A 841 8.14 46.19 3.50
N ASP A 842 8.66 46.75 2.40
CA ASP A 842 8.47 46.20 1.06
C ASP A 842 9.19 44.84 0.91
N ILE A 843 10.40 44.71 1.46
CA ILE A 843 11.15 43.45 1.56
C ILE A 843 10.36 42.38 2.35
N ALA A 844 9.81 42.73 3.51
CA ALA A 844 9.01 41.82 4.33
C ALA A 844 7.69 41.45 3.67
N ARG A 845 7.08 42.36 2.89
CA ARG A 845 5.91 42.06 2.05
C ARG A 845 6.27 41.07 0.95
N CYS A 846 7.40 41.25 0.28
CA CYS A 846 7.92 40.29 -0.68
C CYS A 846 8.16 38.92 -0.02
N GLN A 847 8.72 38.88 1.19
CA GLN A 847 8.97 37.63 1.90
C GLN A 847 7.69 36.89 2.25
N ARG A 848 6.66 37.58 2.71
CA ARG A 848 5.34 36.95 2.96
C ARG A 848 4.71 36.36 1.70
N ILE A 849 4.83 37.04 0.56
CA ILE A 849 4.35 36.51 -0.74
C ILE A 849 5.10 35.23 -1.12
N TYR A 850 6.39 35.15 -0.78
CA TYR A 850 7.19 33.93 -0.96
C TYR A 850 6.71 32.82 -0.02
N ASP A 851 6.63 33.07 1.29
CA ASP A 851 6.26 32.04 2.27
C ASP A 851 4.83 31.47 2.02
N GLN A 852 3.90 32.30 1.54
CA GLN A 852 2.56 31.88 1.13
C GLN A 852 2.54 30.89 -0.05
N GLN A 853 3.56 30.89 -0.91
CA GLN A 853 3.66 30.00 -2.07
C GLN A 853 4.44 28.70 -1.77
N ALA A 854 5.16 28.60 -0.64
CA ALA A 854 5.96 27.42 -0.27
C ALA A 854 5.15 26.10 -0.14
N PRO A 855 3.94 26.07 0.46
CA PRO A 855 3.12 24.84 0.50
C PRO A 855 2.66 24.39 -0.88
N ALA A 856 2.42 25.34 -1.80
CA ALA A 856 2.04 25.05 -3.17
C ALA A 856 3.20 24.38 -3.94
N ILE A 857 4.45 24.76 -3.65
CA ILE A 857 5.66 24.11 -4.19
C ILE A 857 5.80 22.68 -3.72
N ALA A 858 5.58 22.40 -2.43
CA ALA A 858 5.63 21.04 -1.89
C ALA A 858 4.60 20.12 -2.56
N ARG A 859 3.35 20.58 -2.73
CA ARG A 859 2.30 19.85 -3.46
C ARG A 859 2.65 19.65 -4.94
N THR A 860 3.23 20.66 -5.58
CA THR A 860 3.70 20.58 -6.97
C THR A 860 4.81 19.54 -7.13
N LYS A 861 5.76 19.48 -6.19
CA LYS A 861 6.82 18.45 -6.17
C LYS A 861 6.26 17.03 -6.06
N GLN A 862 5.22 16.82 -5.26
CA GLN A 862 4.56 15.51 -5.14
C GLN A 862 3.86 15.10 -6.45
N ALA A 863 3.16 16.03 -7.10
CA ALA A 863 2.56 15.81 -8.42
C ALA A 863 3.63 15.52 -9.49
N LEU A 864 4.76 16.25 -9.46
CA LEU A 864 5.90 16.02 -10.34
C LEU A 864 6.54 14.65 -10.11
N ALA A 865 6.72 14.22 -8.86
CA ALA A 865 7.25 12.90 -8.55
C ALA A 865 6.38 11.77 -9.12
N SER A 866 5.05 11.93 -9.03
CA SER A 866 4.10 10.98 -9.61
C SER A 866 4.17 10.96 -11.14
N LEU A 867 4.17 12.13 -11.79
CA LEU A 867 4.35 12.24 -13.24
C LEU A 867 5.69 11.65 -13.70
N LYS A 868 6.78 11.89 -12.98
CA LYS A 868 8.09 11.31 -13.26
C LYS A 868 8.08 9.79 -13.23
N ARG A 869 7.33 9.17 -12.31
CA ARG A 869 7.19 7.71 -12.27
C ARG A 869 6.58 7.19 -13.56
N PHE A 870 5.51 7.82 -14.05
CA PHE A 870 4.91 7.47 -15.35
C PHE A 870 5.84 7.73 -16.53
N VAL A 871 6.54 8.87 -16.53
CA VAL A 871 7.44 9.31 -17.62
C VAL A 871 8.75 8.52 -17.68
N ASN A 872 9.24 8.01 -16.55
CA ASN A 872 10.44 7.17 -16.49
C ASN A 872 10.14 5.67 -16.60
N ALA A 873 8.86 5.28 -16.70
CA ALA A 873 8.46 3.90 -16.87
C ALA A 873 9.02 3.27 -18.16
N ASP A 874 9.36 1.98 -18.07
CA ASP A 874 9.69 1.13 -19.21
C ASP A 874 8.42 0.55 -19.87
N LEU A 875 7.25 1.09 -19.51
CA LEU A 875 5.92 0.70 -19.97
C LEU A 875 5.27 1.80 -20.82
N PHE A 876 4.44 1.41 -21.78
CA PHE A 876 3.47 2.29 -22.45
C PHE A 876 2.04 1.79 -22.21
N TRP A 877 1.07 2.70 -22.24
CA TRP A 877 -0.32 2.40 -21.91
C TRP A 877 -1.16 2.28 -23.18
N ASP A 878 -1.73 1.10 -23.41
CA ASP A 878 -2.51 0.82 -24.60
C ASP A 878 -3.97 0.56 -24.26
N PRO A 879 -4.93 1.25 -24.89
CA PRO A 879 -6.34 0.99 -24.65
C PRO A 879 -6.78 -0.39 -25.12
N ILE A 880 -7.67 -1.00 -24.36
CA ILE A 880 -8.32 -2.26 -24.68
C ILE A 880 -9.34 -2.01 -25.79
N ALA A 881 -9.16 -2.69 -26.93
CA ALA A 881 -10.01 -2.55 -28.10
C ALA A 881 -11.16 -3.54 -28.13
N LYS A 882 -10.95 -4.76 -27.61
CA LYS A 882 -11.97 -5.80 -27.66
C LYS A 882 -11.77 -6.87 -26.60
N ILE A 883 -12.86 -7.35 -25.99
CA ILE A 883 -12.87 -8.52 -25.10
C ILE A 883 -13.82 -9.59 -25.65
N GLN A 884 -13.38 -10.84 -25.74
CA GLN A 884 -14.17 -11.95 -26.30
C GLN A 884 -14.15 -13.16 -25.37
N LYS A 885 -15.31 -13.73 -25.08
CA LYS A 885 -15.40 -15.07 -24.47
C LYS A 885 -15.17 -16.14 -25.53
N ILE A 886 -14.33 -17.13 -25.24
CA ILE A 886 -13.95 -18.22 -26.15
C ILE A 886 -14.18 -19.55 -25.43
N ALA A 887 -14.96 -20.44 -26.03
CA ALA A 887 -15.10 -21.80 -25.51
C ALA A 887 -13.78 -22.58 -25.64
N ASN A 888 -13.35 -23.21 -24.56
CA ASN A 888 -12.25 -24.16 -24.57
C ASN A 888 -12.70 -25.45 -25.27
N LYS A 889 -11.97 -25.89 -26.29
CA LYS A 889 -12.27 -27.11 -27.06
C LYS A 889 -11.15 -28.15 -27.03
N ARG A 890 -9.97 -27.78 -26.52
CA ARG A 890 -8.73 -28.54 -26.77
C ARG A 890 -7.69 -28.46 -25.66
N ASP A 891 -7.68 -27.40 -24.85
CA ASP A 891 -6.64 -27.22 -23.84
C ASP A 891 -7.00 -28.05 -22.61
N LYS A 892 -6.12 -28.98 -22.24
CA LYS A 892 -6.25 -29.79 -21.02
C LYS A 892 -5.87 -29.00 -19.78
N TYR A 893 -4.85 -28.15 -19.89
CA TYR A 893 -4.30 -27.36 -18.80
C TYR A 893 -4.13 -25.88 -19.17
N VAL A 894 -4.19 -25.03 -18.14
CA VAL A 894 -3.76 -23.64 -18.10
C VAL A 894 -2.53 -23.55 -17.20
N TYR A 895 -1.70 -22.51 -17.36
CA TYR A 895 -0.37 -22.46 -16.75
C TYR A 895 -0.14 -21.12 -16.07
N ASP A 896 0.74 -21.10 -15.07
CA ASP A 896 1.17 -19.88 -14.39
C ASP A 896 2.61 -19.98 -13.91
N LEU A 897 3.25 -18.82 -13.76
CA LEU A 897 4.60 -18.69 -13.22
C LEU A 897 4.56 -17.73 -12.03
N THR A 898 5.13 -18.11 -10.90
CA THR A 898 5.32 -17.19 -9.77
C THR A 898 6.75 -16.67 -9.78
N VAL A 899 6.93 -15.41 -9.37
CA VAL A 899 8.19 -14.68 -9.34
C VAL A 899 8.25 -13.82 -8.08
N ASP A 900 9.46 -13.55 -7.58
CA ASP A 900 9.71 -12.73 -6.39
C ASP A 900 9.09 -11.33 -6.55
N ASN A 901 7.91 -11.10 -5.95
CA ASN A 901 7.24 -9.79 -5.77
C ASN A 901 6.99 -8.93 -7.04
N GLU A 902 6.90 -9.53 -8.22
CA GLU A 902 6.75 -8.80 -9.48
C GLU A 902 5.63 -9.29 -10.39
N VAL A 903 5.28 -8.45 -11.35
CA VAL A 903 4.27 -8.70 -12.38
C VAL A 903 4.98 -9.14 -13.66
N PHE A 904 4.84 -10.40 -14.10
CA PHE A 904 5.64 -10.95 -15.21
C PHE A 904 5.02 -10.73 -16.60
N LEU A 905 5.86 -10.77 -17.63
CA LEU A 905 5.46 -10.51 -19.02
C LEU A 905 4.97 -11.76 -19.77
N ALA A 906 3.71 -11.76 -20.18
CA ALA A 906 3.08 -12.87 -20.90
C ALA A 906 2.12 -12.45 -22.04
N GLY A 907 1.87 -13.34 -22.99
CA GLY A 907 0.91 -13.12 -24.08
C GLY A 907 1.52 -12.65 -25.40
N HIS A 908 0.69 -12.53 -26.44
CA HIS A 908 1.10 -12.10 -27.77
C HIS A 908 1.38 -10.58 -27.78
N GLY A 909 2.63 -10.25 -27.46
CA GLY A 909 3.16 -8.88 -27.37
C GLY A 909 3.25 -8.32 -25.94
N GLY A 910 3.07 -9.16 -24.90
CA GLY A 910 3.51 -8.95 -23.52
C GLY A 910 2.57 -8.14 -22.59
N MET A 911 2.02 -8.76 -21.54
CA MET A 911 1.01 -8.28 -20.55
C MET A 911 1.28 -8.91 -19.14
N PHE A 912 0.53 -8.53 -18.07
CA PHE A 912 0.98 -8.50 -16.63
C PHE A 912 0.07 -9.22 -15.56
N VAL A 913 0.58 -9.93 -14.50
CA VAL A 913 -0.14 -10.78 -13.43
C VAL A 913 0.53 -10.89 -11.96
N HIS A 914 -0.14 -11.12 -10.76
CA HIS A 914 0.36 -11.02 -9.27
C HIS A 914 -0.14 -12.01 -8.06
N ASN A 915 0.53 -12.26 -6.85
CA ASN A 915 0.08 -13.04 -5.57
C ASN A 915 0.31 -12.55 -4.06
N SER A 916 -0.22 -13.26 -3.00
CA SER A 916 -0.44 -13.00 -1.51
C SER A 916 0.66 -13.27 -0.42
N TYR A 917 0.73 -12.48 0.69
CA TYR A 917 1.91 -12.40 1.62
C TYR A 917 1.65 -12.22 3.16
N THR A 918 0.55 -11.60 3.61
CA THR A 918 0.46 -11.01 4.97
C THR A 918 0.36 -11.99 6.16
N ILE A 919 -0.50 -13.01 6.10
CA ILE A 919 -0.85 -13.83 7.28
C ILE A 919 0.34 -14.63 7.82
N LYS A 920 1.19 -15.12 6.93
CA LYS A 920 2.38 -15.91 7.29
C LYS A 920 3.36 -15.09 8.14
N LEU A 921 3.44 -13.78 7.90
CA LEU A 921 4.24 -12.85 8.69
C LEU A 921 3.74 -12.71 10.13
N GLU A 922 2.42 -12.66 10.32
CA GLU A 922 1.83 -12.55 11.65
C GLU A 922 2.07 -13.82 12.49
N ILE A 923 1.87 -14.99 11.88
CA ILE A 923 2.09 -16.30 12.51
C ILE A 923 3.53 -16.39 13.05
N LEU A 924 4.53 -16.11 12.20
CA LEU A 924 5.93 -16.17 12.59
C LEU A 924 6.23 -15.27 13.79
N ARG A 925 5.75 -14.02 13.76
CA ARG A 925 6.03 -13.04 14.81
C ARG A 925 5.40 -13.43 16.15
N TYR A 926 4.22 -14.03 16.17
CA TYR A 926 3.61 -14.50 17.42
C TYR A 926 4.27 -15.76 17.98
N MET A 927 4.74 -16.66 17.12
CA MET A 927 5.57 -17.79 17.55
C MET A 927 6.83 -17.31 18.27
N MET A 928 7.49 -16.28 17.73
CA MET A 928 8.67 -15.65 18.37
C MET A 928 8.35 -15.03 19.74
N GLN A 929 7.08 -14.77 20.05
CA GLN A 929 6.62 -14.27 21.35
C GLN A 929 6.10 -15.38 22.29
N GLY A 930 6.27 -16.65 21.90
CA GLY A 930 5.91 -17.81 22.71
C GLY A 930 4.41 -18.14 22.72
N ALA A 931 3.67 -17.77 21.67
CA ALA A 931 2.29 -18.22 21.47
C ALA A 931 2.27 -19.49 20.61
N ASP A 932 1.48 -20.49 21.01
CA ASP A 932 1.27 -21.66 20.14
C ASP A 932 0.27 -21.32 19.05
N ILE A 933 0.56 -21.75 17.83
CA ILE A 933 -0.26 -21.48 16.66
C ILE A 933 -0.89 -22.79 16.19
N ILE A 934 -2.20 -22.75 15.95
CA ILE A 934 -2.95 -23.85 15.36
C ILE A 934 -3.61 -23.31 14.10
N ILE A 935 -3.47 -24.00 12.97
CA ILE A 935 -3.98 -23.55 11.68
C ILE A 935 -4.87 -24.63 11.09
N ILE A 936 -6.06 -24.26 10.59
CA ILE A 936 -6.87 -25.09 9.71
C ILE A 936 -6.69 -24.55 8.29
N ASP A 937 -6.09 -25.36 7.43
CA ASP A 937 -5.60 -24.95 6.10
C ASP A 937 -6.26 -25.80 4.99
N PRO A 938 -7.24 -25.26 4.26
CA PRO A 938 -7.87 -25.95 3.14
C PRO A 938 -7.10 -25.85 1.81
N GLU A 939 -6.09 -24.98 1.71
CA GLU A 939 -5.40 -24.64 0.45
C GLU A 939 -3.91 -25.04 0.43
N ASN A 940 -3.38 -25.59 1.54
CA ASN A 940 -1.98 -25.99 1.71
C ASN A 940 -0.97 -24.83 1.63
N GLU A 941 -1.34 -23.65 2.14
CA GLU A 941 -0.47 -22.49 2.12
C GLU A 941 0.61 -22.50 3.23
N TYR A 942 0.42 -23.24 4.33
CA TYR A 942 1.27 -23.12 5.53
C TYR A 942 2.26 -24.27 5.74
N GLN A 943 2.34 -25.24 4.83
CA GLN A 943 3.21 -26.41 4.96
C GLN A 943 4.69 -26.05 5.16
N TYR A 944 5.21 -25.15 4.33
CA TYR A 944 6.61 -24.74 4.40
C TYR A 944 6.94 -24.01 5.70
N LEU A 945 6.04 -23.14 6.15
CA LEU A 945 6.19 -22.44 7.41
C LEU A 945 6.28 -23.44 8.56
N ALA A 946 5.38 -24.43 8.60
CA ALA A 946 5.37 -25.50 9.60
C ALA A 946 6.68 -26.30 9.63
N GLN A 947 7.17 -26.71 8.46
CA GLN A 947 8.44 -27.44 8.36
C GLN A 947 9.64 -26.60 8.79
N THR A 948 9.66 -25.31 8.44
CA THR A 948 10.78 -24.42 8.70
C THR A 948 10.99 -24.14 10.19
N VAL A 949 9.90 -24.03 10.94
CA VAL A 949 9.93 -23.76 12.40
C VAL A 949 9.85 -25.02 13.26
N GLY A 950 9.87 -26.22 12.65
CA GLY A 950 9.80 -27.50 13.38
C GLY A 950 8.42 -27.87 13.92
N GLY A 951 7.36 -27.25 13.39
CA GLY A 951 5.96 -27.51 13.73
C GLY A 951 5.46 -28.90 13.29
N SER A 952 4.20 -29.18 13.61
CA SER A 952 3.47 -30.38 13.19
C SER A 952 2.61 -30.05 11.98
N PHE A 953 2.69 -30.86 10.92
CA PHE A 953 1.85 -30.74 9.75
C PHE A 953 1.02 -32.01 9.61
N LEU A 954 -0.27 -31.91 9.96
CA LEU A 954 -1.22 -33.01 10.02
C LEU A 954 -2.08 -32.98 8.76
N LYS A 955 -1.78 -33.89 7.82
CA LYS A 955 -2.58 -34.07 6.62
C LYS A 955 -3.86 -34.82 6.94
N ILE A 956 -5.01 -34.27 6.58
CA ILE A 956 -6.33 -34.85 6.82
C ILE A 956 -7.02 -35.13 5.47
N SER A 957 -7.16 -36.41 5.15
CA SER A 957 -7.77 -36.89 3.89
C SER A 957 -8.34 -38.30 4.08
N LEU A 958 -9.14 -38.76 3.13
CA LEU A 958 -9.74 -40.12 3.16
C LEU A 958 -8.71 -41.26 3.23
N SER A 959 -7.48 -41.04 2.74
CA SER A 959 -6.39 -42.02 2.77
C SER A 959 -5.24 -41.63 3.71
N SER A 960 -5.47 -40.65 4.61
CA SER A 960 -4.42 -40.22 5.53
C SER A 960 -4.24 -41.22 6.66
N GLU A 961 -3.04 -41.29 7.23
CA GLU A 961 -2.78 -42.00 8.49
C GLU A 961 -3.29 -41.21 9.70
N HIS A 962 -3.56 -39.91 9.56
CA HIS A 962 -4.07 -39.08 10.65
C HIS A 962 -5.58 -39.08 10.69
N HIS A 963 -6.12 -39.53 11.81
CA HIS A 963 -7.56 -39.65 12.04
C HIS A 963 -7.98 -38.90 13.28
N ILE A 964 -9.21 -38.39 13.25
CA ILE A 964 -9.87 -37.75 14.38
C ILE A 964 -11.21 -38.44 14.57
N ASN A 965 -11.37 -39.13 15.69
CA ASN A 965 -12.64 -39.75 16.05
C ASN A 965 -13.62 -38.66 16.53
N PRO A 966 -14.80 -38.49 15.90
CA PRO A 966 -15.82 -37.55 16.38
C PRO A 966 -16.28 -37.84 17.82
N PHE A 967 -16.27 -39.12 18.23
CA PHE A 967 -16.69 -39.59 19.54
C PHE A 967 -15.62 -39.43 20.62
N ASP A 968 -14.43 -38.95 20.27
CA ASP A 968 -13.35 -38.73 21.23
C ASP A 968 -13.77 -37.75 22.34
N LEU A 969 -13.43 -38.09 23.57
CA LEU A 969 -13.80 -37.33 24.77
C LEU A 969 -12.58 -36.62 25.35
N PRO A 970 -12.70 -35.35 25.78
CA PRO A 970 -11.61 -34.69 26.47
C PRO A 970 -11.39 -35.29 27.88
N PRO A 971 -10.18 -35.14 28.45
CA PRO A 971 -9.95 -35.38 29.87
C PRO A 971 -10.92 -34.59 30.74
N VAL A 972 -11.47 -35.24 31.77
CA VAL A 972 -12.26 -34.57 32.81
C VAL A 972 -11.32 -33.74 33.69
N ARG A 973 -11.60 -32.44 33.86
CA ARG A 973 -10.79 -31.58 34.72
C ARG A 973 -11.13 -31.76 36.19
N GLU A 974 -10.18 -31.41 37.06
CA GLU A 974 -10.42 -31.33 38.51
C GLU A 974 -11.61 -30.38 38.79
N GLY A 975 -12.70 -30.93 39.34
CA GLY A 975 -13.92 -30.20 39.70
C GLY A 975 -15.00 -30.11 38.60
N GLU A 976 -14.78 -30.70 37.41
CA GLU A 976 -15.79 -30.79 36.34
C GLU A 976 -16.57 -32.12 36.47
N ASP A 977 -17.91 -32.08 36.38
CA ASP A 977 -18.74 -33.30 36.44
C ASP A 977 -18.65 -34.08 35.11
N PRO A 978 -18.19 -35.34 35.10
CA PRO A 978 -18.14 -36.19 33.90
C PRO A 978 -19.47 -36.24 33.12
N ARG A 979 -20.60 -36.12 33.83
CA ARG A 979 -21.95 -36.10 33.21
C ARG A 979 -22.13 -34.95 32.23
N ASN A 980 -21.58 -33.78 32.55
CA ASN A 980 -21.68 -32.60 31.69
C ASN A 980 -20.81 -32.76 30.44
N VAL A 981 -19.60 -33.33 30.59
CA VAL A 981 -18.69 -33.59 29.48
C VAL A 981 -19.31 -34.56 28.48
N LEU A 982 -19.90 -35.65 28.97
CA LEU A 982 -20.59 -36.62 28.11
C LEU A 982 -21.82 -36.00 27.45
N ARG A 983 -22.62 -35.19 28.18
CA ARG A 983 -23.78 -34.50 27.60
C ARG A 983 -23.39 -33.52 26.49
N GLU A 984 -22.32 -32.75 26.68
CA GLU A 984 -21.79 -31.85 25.65
C GLU A 984 -21.33 -32.64 24.41
N ALA A 985 -20.62 -33.75 24.61
CA ALA A 985 -20.15 -34.60 23.51
C ALA A 985 -21.31 -35.21 22.71
N VAL A 986 -22.39 -35.66 23.37
CA VAL A 986 -23.60 -36.14 22.70
C VAL A 986 -24.21 -35.03 21.85
N VAL A 987 -24.35 -33.81 22.38
CA VAL A 987 -24.88 -32.67 21.62
C VAL A 987 -24.01 -32.34 20.40
N ASP A 988 -22.69 -32.32 20.56
CA ASP A 988 -21.76 -32.07 19.46
C ASP A 988 -21.89 -33.14 18.36
N LEU A 989 -22.03 -34.41 18.75
CA LEU A 989 -22.22 -35.52 17.82
C LEU A 989 -23.56 -35.46 17.10
N VAL A 990 -24.65 -35.10 17.79
CA VAL A 990 -25.95 -34.84 17.15
C VAL A 990 -25.82 -33.74 16.10
N ASN A 991 -25.12 -32.65 16.41
CA ASN A 991 -24.87 -31.56 15.47
C ASN A 991 -24.04 -32.01 14.26
N ILE A 992 -22.97 -32.77 14.47
CA ILE A 992 -22.15 -33.36 13.38
C ILE A 992 -23.02 -34.25 12.50
N THR A 993 -23.84 -35.11 13.12
CA THR A 993 -24.71 -36.06 12.43
C THR A 993 -25.77 -35.32 11.60
N ARG A 994 -26.29 -34.21 12.12
CA ARG A 994 -27.20 -33.32 11.39
C ARG A 994 -26.55 -32.73 10.14
N ILE A 995 -25.30 -32.27 10.23
CA ILE A 995 -24.54 -31.77 9.05
C ILE A 995 -24.30 -32.92 8.07
N MET A 996 -23.86 -34.09 8.55
CA MET A 996 -23.59 -35.28 7.73
C MET A 996 -24.83 -35.79 6.97
N LEU A 997 -26.01 -35.68 7.59
CA LEU A 997 -27.26 -36.21 7.03
C LEU A 997 -28.09 -35.16 6.27
N GLY A 998 -27.64 -33.90 6.24
CA GLY A 998 -28.32 -32.81 5.53
C GLY A 998 -29.57 -32.30 6.23
N GLY A 999 -29.60 -32.39 7.57
CA GLY A 999 -30.76 -32.07 8.41
C GLY A 999 -31.39 -33.31 9.05
N LEU A 1000 -32.12 -33.09 10.16
CA LEU A 1000 -32.86 -34.13 10.90
C LEU A 1000 -34.22 -33.57 11.31
N SER A 1001 -35.27 -34.40 11.20
CA SER A 1001 -36.57 -34.14 11.82
C SER A 1001 -36.48 -34.31 13.35
N ALA A 1002 -37.47 -33.79 14.10
CA ALA A 1002 -37.48 -33.91 15.57
C ALA A 1002 -37.50 -35.37 16.05
N GLU A 1003 -38.14 -36.27 15.30
CA GLU A 1003 -38.15 -37.71 15.58
C GLU A 1003 -36.79 -38.34 15.29
N GLU A 1004 -36.18 -38.04 14.14
CA GLU A 1004 -34.83 -38.52 13.80
C GLU A 1004 -33.77 -38.00 14.79
N ASP A 1005 -33.91 -36.76 15.27
CA ASP A 1005 -33.02 -36.13 16.26
C ASP A 1005 -33.05 -36.89 17.60
N ALA A 1006 -34.25 -37.27 18.06
CA ALA A 1006 -34.41 -38.07 19.28
C ALA A 1006 -33.85 -39.49 19.14
N ILE A 1007 -34.00 -40.11 17.96
CA ILE A 1007 -33.43 -41.42 17.64
C ILE A 1007 -31.90 -41.37 17.62
N ILE A 1008 -31.30 -40.35 16.99
CA ILE A 1008 -29.85 -40.16 16.95
C ILE A 1008 -29.29 -39.90 18.36
N ASP A 1009 -29.90 -39.04 19.17
CA ASP A 1009 -29.45 -38.78 20.55
C ASP A 1009 -29.45 -40.07 21.38
N LYS A 1010 -30.51 -40.88 21.29
CA LYS A 1010 -30.60 -42.18 21.95
C LYS A 1010 -29.51 -43.15 21.46
N ALA A 1011 -29.32 -43.25 20.14
CA ALA A 1011 -28.34 -44.14 19.54
C ALA A 1011 -26.90 -43.78 19.93
N ILE A 1012 -26.57 -42.48 20.00
CA ILE A 1012 -25.24 -42.02 20.45
C ILE A 1012 -24.99 -42.41 21.91
N ARG A 1013 -26.01 -42.28 22.79
CA ARG A 1013 -25.87 -42.70 24.20
C ARG A 1013 -25.66 -44.21 24.32
N GLU A 1014 -26.40 -45.00 23.55
CA GLU A 1014 -26.23 -46.45 23.50
C GLU A 1014 -24.84 -46.82 22.94
N ALA A 1015 -24.32 -46.07 21.97
CA ALA A 1015 -22.97 -46.27 21.42
C ALA A 1015 -21.86 -46.01 22.45
N TYR A 1016 -22.02 -44.99 23.31
CA TYR A 1016 -21.10 -44.80 24.43
C TYR A 1016 -21.25 -45.90 25.48
N ALA A 1017 -22.48 -46.29 25.81
CA ALA A 1017 -22.77 -47.33 26.80
C ALA A 1017 -22.21 -48.71 26.39
N SER A 1018 -22.21 -49.04 25.09
CA SER A 1018 -21.63 -50.29 24.57
C SER A 1018 -20.10 -50.37 24.75
N ARG A 1019 -19.44 -49.25 25.03
CA ARG A 1019 -18.01 -49.13 25.34
C ARG A 1019 -17.72 -48.88 26.82
N ASP A 1020 -18.70 -49.15 27.70
CA ASP A 1020 -18.68 -48.85 29.14
C ASP A 1020 -18.50 -47.35 29.47
N ILE A 1021 -18.85 -46.44 28.56
CA ILE A 1021 -18.78 -45.00 28.80
C ILE A 1021 -20.18 -44.54 29.22
N THR A 1022 -20.34 -44.31 30.52
CA THR A 1022 -21.61 -43.92 31.15
C THR A 1022 -21.47 -42.61 31.93
N PRO A 1023 -22.57 -41.93 32.27
CA PRO A 1023 -22.53 -40.71 33.10
C PRO A 1023 -21.82 -40.91 34.46
N GLU A 1024 -21.77 -42.13 34.97
CA GLU A 1024 -21.13 -42.52 36.23
C GLU A 1024 -19.63 -42.84 36.08
N THR A 1025 -19.11 -42.86 34.85
CA THR A 1025 -17.71 -43.21 34.59
C THR A 1025 -16.79 -42.08 35.08
N PRO A 1026 -15.88 -42.34 36.04
CA PRO A 1026 -15.08 -41.29 36.67
C PRO A 1026 -13.96 -40.76 35.77
N ASN A 1027 -13.43 -41.59 34.86
CA ASN A 1027 -12.39 -41.20 33.91
C ASN A 1027 -12.61 -41.89 32.55
N PHE A 1028 -12.70 -41.09 31.49
CA PHE A 1028 -12.89 -41.59 30.13
C PHE A 1028 -11.58 -42.04 29.45
N HIS A 1029 -10.41 -41.64 29.95
CA HIS A 1029 -9.13 -41.87 29.27
C HIS A 1029 -8.70 -43.34 29.14
N GLU A 1030 -9.22 -44.22 30.00
CA GLU A 1030 -8.89 -45.66 30.01
C GLU A 1030 -9.84 -46.48 29.13
N LYS A 1031 -10.87 -45.86 28.57
CA LYS A 1031 -11.88 -46.50 27.75
C LYS A 1031 -11.72 -46.09 26.30
N THR A 1032 -11.90 -47.04 25.40
CA THR A 1032 -11.86 -46.78 23.95
C THR A 1032 -13.20 -46.22 23.51
N PRO A 1033 -13.28 -44.97 23.02
CA PRO A 1033 -14.55 -44.38 22.58
C PRO A 1033 -15.11 -45.14 21.36
N PRO A 1034 -16.43 -45.10 21.15
CA PRO A 1034 -17.06 -45.71 19.97
C PRO A 1034 -16.62 -45.01 18.68
N ILE A 1035 -16.90 -45.63 17.54
CA ILE A 1035 -16.71 -45.06 16.19
C ILE A 1035 -18.06 -44.95 15.47
N LEU A 1036 -18.09 -44.30 14.30
CA LEU A 1036 -19.34 -44.15 13.54
C LEU A 1036 -19.98 -45.49 13.14
N LYS A 1037 -19.19 -46.54 12.96
CA LYS A 1037 -19.72 -47.88 12.67
C LYS A 1037 -20.55 -48.42 13.85
N ASP A 1038 -20.10 -48.21 15.08
CA ASP A 1038 -20.86 -48.61 16.27
C ASP A 1038 -22.22 -47.90 16.32
N LEU A 1039 -22.25 -46.60 15.97
CA LEU A 1039 -23.51 -45.83 15.87
C LEU A 1039 -24.42 -46.36 14.76
N GLN A 1040 -23.86 -46.70 13.59
CA GLN A 1040 -24.63 -47.26 12.47
C GLN A 1040 -25.29 -48.59 12.87
N ASP A 1041 -24.55 -49.48 13.53
CA ASP A 1041 -25.04 -50.80 13.92
C ASP A 1041 -26.18 -50.69 14.93
N ILE A 1042 -26.04 -49.80 15.93
CA ILE A 1042 -27.12 -49.50 16.89
C ILE A 1042 -28.36 -48.91 16.21
N LEU A 1043 -28.18 -48.03 15.22
CA LEU A 1043 -29.30 -47.46 14.46
C LEU A 1043 -30.03 -48.49 13.58
N GLN A 1044 -29.38 -49.59 13.18
CA GLN A 1044 -30.06 -50.67 12.43
C GLN A 1044 -31.06 -51.43 13.31
N ASP A 1045 -30.74 -51.58 14.60
CA ASP A 1045 -31.54 -52.32 15.57
C ASP A 1045 -32.61 -51.46 16.26
N LEU A 1046 -32.45 -50.14 16.27
CA LEU A 1046 -33.43 -49.20 16.82
C LEU A 1046 -34.68 -49.04 15.93
N GLU A 1047 -35.84 -49.03 16.56
CA GLU A 1047 -37.13 -48.77 15.90
C GLU A 1047 -37.13 -47.34 15.31
N GLY A 1048 -37.34 -47.23 13.99
CA GLY A 1048 -37.27 -45.96 13.25
C GLY A 1048 -35.85 -45.53 12.79
N GLY A 1049 -34.78 -46.21 13.23
CA GLY A 1049 -33.38 -45.84 12.94
C GLY A 1049 -32.83 -46.34 11.60
N LYS A 1050 -33.48 -47.31 10.95
CA LYS A 1050 -32.97 -47.98 9.72
C LYS A 1050 -32.69 -47.02 8.57
N SER A 1051 -33.53 -46.00 8.36
CA SER A 1051 -33.32 -45.01 7.30
C SER A 1051 -32.07 -44.15 7.55
N LEU A 1052 -31.79 -43.81 8.81
CA LEU A 1052 -30.61 -43.06 9.23
C LEU A 1052 -29.34 -43.92 9.11
N ALA A 1053 -29.42 -45.20 9.50
CA ALA A 1053 -28.32 -46.15 9.36
C ALA A 1053 -27.89 -46.33 7.89
N ILE A 1054 -28.85 -46.38 6.95
CA ILE A 1054 -28.56 -46.42 5.50
C ILE A 1054 -27.88 -45.12 5.05
N LYS A 1055 -28.36 -43.96 5.50
CA LYS A 1055 -27.72 -42.68 5.15
C LYS A 1055 -26.31 -42.54 5.74
N LEU A 1056 -26.02 -43.16 6.89
CA LEU A 1056 -24.69 -43.18 7.53
C LEU A 1056 -23.73 -44.19 6.89
N GLU A 1057 -24.23 -45.15 6.12
CA GLU A 1057 -23.41 -46.15 5.43
C GLU A 1057 -22.31 -45.50 4.58
N LYS A 1058 -22.60 -44.35 3.96
CA LYS A 1058 -21.63 -43.58 3.16
C LYS A 1058 -20.36 -43.17 3.93
N TYR A 1059 -20.44 -43.03 5.26
CA TYR A 1059 -19.34 -42.60 6.13
C TYR A 1059 -18.67 -43.74 6.92
N THR A 1060 -19.23 -44.96 6.84
CA THR A 1060 -18.82 -46.09 7.67
C THR A 1060 -18.24 -47.24 6.84
N THR A 1061 -18.95 -47.71 5.82
CA THR A 1061 -18.50 -48.77 4.89
C THR A 1061 -18.49 -48.31 3.43
N GLY A 1062 -18.93 -47.08 3.18
CA GLY A 1062 -18.99 -46.45 1.86
C GLY A 1062 -17.77 -45.61 1.51
N ARG A 1063 -17.92 -44.73 0.51
CA ARG A 1063 -16.84 -43.93 -0.10
C ARG A 1063 -16.04 -43.08 0.90
N PHE A 1064 -16.61 -42.71 2.05
CA PHE A 1064 -16.02 -41.76 2.99
C PHE A 1064 -15.52 -42.39 4.30
N GLU A 1065 -15.46 -43.72 4.40
CA GLU A 1065 -15.05 -44.46 5.61
C GLU A 1065 -13.70 -43.99 6.19
N GLY A 1066 -12.67 -43.86 5.35
CA GLY A 1066 -11.27 -43.75 5.78
C GLY A 1066 -10.90 -42.52 6.61
N PHE A 1067 -11.81 -41.58 6.84
CA PHE A 1067 -11.57 -40.47 7.77
C PHE A 1067 -12.39 -40.55 9.06
N PHE A 1068 -13.67 -40.89 8.97
CA PHE A 1068 -14.61 -40.69 10.08
C PHE A 1068 -14.79 -41.93 10.98
N ASN A 1069 -14.26 -43.08 10.57
CA ASN A 1069 -14.52 -44.37 11.23
C ASN A 1069 -13.27 -45.00 11.89
N HIS A 1070 -12.38 -44.18 12.43
CA HIS A 1070 -11.14 -44.61 13.08
C HIS A 1070 -10.97 -43.93 14.45
N GLN A 1071 -10.08 -44.49 15.28
CA GLN A 1071 -9.68 -43.85 16.54
C GLN A 1071 -8.77 -42.64 16.30
N SER A 1072 -8.87 -41.63 17.16
CA SER A 1072 -7.99 -40.45 17.12
C SER A 1072 -6.53 -40.85 17.35
N ASN A 1073 -5.60 -40.36 16.55
CA ASN A 1073 -4.16 -40.65 16.68
C ASN A 1073 -3.25 -39.43 16.50
N ILE A 1074 -3.78 -38.24 16.77
CA ILE A 1074 -3.09 -36.96 16.59
C ILE A 1074 -2.90 -36.20 17.90
N GLU A 1075 -1.83 -35.42 18.00
CA GLU A 1075 -1.54 -34.55 19.15
C GLU A 1075 -1.30 -33.10 18.71
N ILE A 1076 -1.53 -32.15 19.62
CA ILE A 1076 -1.43 -30.70 19.38
C ILE A 1076 -0.46 -30.01 20.36
N ASP A 1077 0.62 -30.70 20.71
CA ASP A 1077 1.60 -30.31 21.73
C ASP A 1077 2.69 -29.34 21.22
N LYS A 1078 2.93 -29.30 19.91
CA LYS A 1078 3.91 -28.42 19.26
C LYS A 1078 3.49 -26.96 19.20
N GLU A 1079 4.48 -26.07 19.11
CA GLU A 1079 4.28 -24.60 19.01
C GLU A 1079 3.59 -24.15 17.72
N LEU A 1080 3.68 -24.92 16.63
CA LEU A 1080 2.87 -24.72 15.43
C LEU A 1080 2.28 -26.06 15.00
N VAL A 1081 0.96 -26.11 14.82
CA VAL A 1081 0.23 -27.28 14.32
C VAL A 1081 -0.66 -26.86 13.16
N VAL A 1082 -0.46 -27.46 11.99
CA VAL A 1082 -1.25 -27.18 10.77
C VAL A 1082 -2.08 -28.39 10.41
N PHE A 1083 -3.40 -28.25 10.43
CA PHE A 1083 -4.37 -29.22 9.94
C PHE A 1083 -4.67 -28.95 8.48
N ASN A 1084 -4.08 -29.73 7.58
CA ASN A 1084 -4.30 -29.58 6.15
C ASN A 1084 -5.47 -30.45 5.69
N ILE A 1085 -6.56 -29.85 5.19
CA ILE A 1085 -7.70 -30.57 4.61
C ILE A 1085 -7.75 -30.44 3.09
N ARG A 1086 -6.63 -30.04 2.48
CA ARG A 1086 -6.55 -29.77 1.05
C ARG A 1086 -6.85 -30.99 0.22
N ASP A 1087 -6.76 -32.23 0.69
CA ASP A 1087 -7.08 -33.40 -0.15
C ASP A 1087 -8.49 -34.03 0.14
N MET A 1088 -9.35 -33.36 0.93
CA MET A 1088 -10.71 -33.78 1.34
C MET A 1088 -11.87 -33.27 0.45
N GLU A 1089 -12.71 -34.08 -0.20
CA GLU A 1089 -13.82 -33.62 -1.08
C GLU A 1089 -14.61 -32.39 -0.57
N GLU A 1090 -15.05 -31.48 -1.46
CA GLU A 1090 -15.65 -30.17 -1.07
C GLU A 1090 -16.83 -30.31 -0.11
N ASP A 1091 -17.74 -31.24 -0.38
CA ASP A 1091 -18.92 -31.51 0.47
C ASP A 1091 -18.53 -32.03 1.88
N LEU A 1092 -17.31 -32.54 2.04
CA LEU A 1092 -16.79 -33.03 3.33
C LEU A 1092 -15.96 -31.97 4.07
N ARG A 1093 -15.52 -30.90 3.41
CA ARG A 1093 -14.70 -29.85 4.05
C ARG A 1093 -15.40 -29.23 5.27
N PRO A 1094 -16.69 -28.83 5.22
CA PRO A 1094 -17.37 -28.29 6.40
C PRO A 1094 -17.41 -29.28 7.57
N ILE A 1095 -17.63 -30.57 7.27
CA ILE A 1095 -17.69 -31.65 8.27
C ILE A 1095 -16.30 -31.88 8.89
N ALA A 1096 -15.26 -31.98 8.06
CA ALA A 1096 -13.88 -32.15 8.51
C ALA A 1096 -13.40 -30.95 9.34
N MET A 1097 -13.66 -29.72 8.89
CA MET A 1097 -13.35 -28.51 9.65
C MET A 1097 -14.08 -28.49 10.99
N PHE A 1098 -15.36 -28.89 11.03
CA PHE A 1098 -16.09 -28.97 12.30
C PHE A 1098 -15.46 -29.97 13.27
N ILE A 1099 -15.12 -31.17 12.80
CA ILE A 1099 -14.51 -32.21 13.64
C ILE A 1099 -13.14 -31.75 14.16
N ILE A 1100 -12.30 -31.18 13.28
CA ILE A 1100 -11.00 -30.62 13.66
C ILE A 1100 -11.18 -29.50 14.69
N LEU A 1101 -12.10 -28.57 14.43
CA LEU A 1101 -12.39 -27.46 15.34
C LEU A 1101 -12.90 -27.95 16.69
N ASN A 1102 -13.76 -28.97 16.71
CA ASN A 1102 -14.25 -29.59 17.95
C ASN A 1102 -13.13 -30.29 18.71
N TYR A 1103 -12.29 -31.06 18.02
CA TYR A 1103 -11.11 -31.70 18.59
C TYR A 1103 -10.16 -30.69 19.24
N ILE A 1104 -9.84 -29.61 18.52
CA ILE A 1104 -9.02 -28.50 19.01
C ILE A 1104 -9.67 -27.87 20.25
N TRP A 1105 -10.97 -27.58 20.20
CA TRP A 1105 -11.69 -26.96 21.30
C TRP A 1105 -11.69 -27.82 22.57
N LYS A 1106 -11.92 -29.13 22.43
CA LYS A 1106 -11.85 -30.12 23.51
C LYS A 1106 -10.47 -30.14 24.18
N ARG A 1107 -9.38 -30.06 23.41
CA ARG A 1107 -7.99 -30.10 23.94
C ARG A 1107 -7.53 -28.77 24.55
N ILE A 1108 -7.81 -27.63 23.91
CA ILE A 1108 -7.38 -26.30 24.40
C ILE A 1108 -7.94 -26.01 25.79
N ARG A 1109 -9.17 -26.47 26.02
CA ARG A 1109 -9.87 -26.36 27.29
C ARG A 1109 -9.02 -26.88 28.46
N TYR A 1110 -8.26 -27.96 28.30
CA TYR A 1110 -7.54 -28.61 29.39
C TYR A 1110 -6.37 -27.80 29.99
N LYS A 1111 -5.51 -27.20 29.15
CA LYS A 1111 -4.29 -26.49 29.59
C LYS A 1111 -4.34 -25.03 29.18
N LEU A 1112 -4.38 -24.13 30.16
CA LEU A 1112 -4.24 -22.68 29.94
C LEU A 1112 -2.84 -22.35 29.42
N LYS A 1113 -2.77 -21.93 28.16
CA LYS A 1113 -1.54 -21.47 27.48
C LYS A 1113 -1.94 -20.47 26.39
N LYS A 1114 -1.05 -19.52 26.09
CA LYS A 1114 -1.20 -18.57 24.98
C LYS A 1114 -1.30 -19.31 23.65
N ARG A 1115 -2.47 -19.26 22.99
CA ARG A 1115 -2.65 -19.88 21.68
C ARG A 1115 -3.41 -18.99 20.70
N ILE A 1116 -3.11 -19.14 19.41
CA ILE A 1116 -3.89 -18.53 18.33
C ILE A 1116 -4.35 -19.64 17.39
N LEU A 1117 -5.66 -19.69 17.14
CA LEU A 1117 -6.27 -20.59 16.16
C LEU A 1117 -6.59 -19.79 14.89
N PHE A 1118 -5.89 -20.09 13.81
CA PHE A 1118 -6.19 -19.58 12.48
C PHE A 1118 -7.13 -20.56 11.76
N VAL A 1119 -8.24 -20.05 11.24
CA VAL A 1119 -9.17 -20.79 10.39
C VAL A 1119 -9.17 -20.12 9.03
N ASP A 1120 -8.45 -20.73 8.08
CA ASP A 1120 -8.39 -20.23 6.72
C ASP A 1120 -9.61 -20.69 5.91
N GLU A 1121 -10.05 -19.85 4.96
CA GLU A 1121 -11.33 -19.96 4.25
C GLU A 1121 -12.50 -20.31 5.19
N ALA A 1122 -12.64 -19.54 6.27
CA ALA A 1122 -13.62 -19.80 7.33
C ALA A 1122 -15.09 -19.78 6.85
N TRP A 1123 -15.37 -19.28 5.64
CA TRP A 1123 -16.70 -19.30 5.04
C TRP A 1123 -17.25 -20.73 4.83
N TRP A 1124 -16.40 -21.76 4.70
CA TRP A 1124 -16.83 -23.17 4.64
C TRP A 1124 -17.65 -23.56 5.88
N LEU A 1125 -17.26 -23.07 7.07
CA LEU A 1125 -17.99 -23.33 8.32
C LEU A 1125 -19.29 -22.53 8.43
N LEU A 1126 -19.47 -21.49 7.61
CA LEU A 1126 -20.66 -20.63 7.67
C LEU A 1126 -21.80 -21.11 6.75
N GLN A 1127 -21.56 -22.15 5.94
CA GLN A 1127 -22.57 -22.74 5.06
C GLN A 1127 -23.69 -23.45 5.84
N HIS A 1128 -23.39 -24.00 7.02
CA HIS A 1128 -24.36 -24.68 7.89
C HIS A 1128 -24.52 -23.92 9.21
N GLU A 1129 -25.74 -23.87 9.75
CA GLU A 1129 -26.03 -23.11 10.96
C GLU A 1129 -25.34 -23.69 12.19
N GLU A 1130 -25.20 -25.01 12.26
CA GLU A 1130 -24.62 -25.75 13.37
C GLU A 1130 -23.11 -25.46 13.47
N SER A 1131 -22.39 -25.50 12.35
CA SER A 1131 -20.96 -25.17 12.29
C SER A 1131 -20.70 -23.69 12.53
N ALA A 1132 -21.56 -22.82 12.00
CA ALA A 1132 -21.46 -21.38 12.22
C ALA A 1132 -21.70 -21.00 13.69
N SER A 1133 -22.72 -21.61 14.31
CA SER A 1133 -23.02 -21.45 15.74
C SER A 1133 -21.85 -21.93 16.61
N PHE A 1134 -21.23 -23.06 16.24
CA PHE A 1134 -20.08 -23.59 16.97
C PHE A 1134 -18.86 -22.67 16.88
N LEU A 1135 -18.50 -22.18 15.69
CA LEU A 1135 -17.42 -21.21 15.49
C LEU A 1135 -17.68 -19.92 16.29
N PHE A 1136 -18.92 -19.41 16.26
CA PHE A 1136 -19.33 -18.26 17.08
C PHE A 1136 -19.21 -18.53 18.59
N SER A 1137 -19.58 -19.73 19.03
CA SER A 1137 -19.45 -20.13 20.44
C SER A 1137 -17.98 -20.14 20.90
N ILE A 1138 -17.04 -20.47 20.01
CA ILE A 1138 -15.61 -20.39 20.26
C ILE A 1138 -15.19 -18.93 20.33
N ALA A 1139 -15.57 -18.10 19.36
CA ALA A 1139 -15.26 -16.66 19.37
C ALA A 1139 -15.65 -15.99 20.71
N LYS A 1140 -16.84 -16.32 21.25
CA LYS A 1140 -17.32 -15.81 22.56
C LYS A 1140 -16.55 -16.33 23.78
N ARG A 1141 -15.99 -17.55 23.71
CA ARG A 1141 -15.40 -18.24 24.86
C ARG A 1141 -13.87 -18.29 24.83
N ALA A 1142 -13.24 -18.05 23.68
CA ALA A 1142 -11.81 -18.21 23.43
C ALA A 1142 -10.95 -17.48 24.47
N ARG A 1143 -11.32 -16.25 24.84
CA ARG A 1143 -10.66 -15.43 25.87
C ARG A 1143 -10.47 -16.17 27.20
N LYS A 1144 -11.46 -16.97 27.63
CA LYS A 1144 -11.41 -17.70 28.92
C LYS A 1144 -10.29 -18.73 28.98
N TYR A 1145 -9.81 -19.18 27.83
CA TYR A 1145 -8.78 -20.22 27.71
C TYR A 1145 -7.47 -19.69 27.12
N TYR A 1146 -7.27 -18.37 27.11
CA TYR A 1146 -6.11 -17.71 26.51
C TYR A 1146 -5.92 -18.07 25.01
N LEU A 1147 -7.04 -18.22 24.31
CA LEU A 1147 -7.11 -18.47 22.87
C LEU A 1147 -7.51 -17.18 22.14
N GLY A 1148 -6.79 -16.85 21.07
CA GLY A 1148 -7.24 -15.91 20.04
C GLY A 1148 -7.75 -16.68 18.82
N LEU A 1149 -8.94 -16.36 18.32
CA LEU A 1149 -9.45 -16.92 17.07
C LEU A 1149 -9.18 -15.94 15.93
N THR A 1150 -8.45 -16.34 14.89
CA THR A 1150 -8.32 -15.57 13.64
C THR A 1150 -9.09 -16.29 12.52
N THR A 1151 -10.10 -15.65 11.95
CA THR A 1151 -10.80 -16.17 10.77
C THR A 1151 -10.39 -15.41 9.52
N ILE A 1152 -10.03 -16.14 8.45
CA ILE A 1152 -9.59 -15.56 7.19
C ILE A 1152 -10.61 -15.93 6.11
N THR A 1153 -10.99 -14.96 5.29
CA THR A 1153 -11.86 -15.20 4.13
C THR A 1153 -11.67 -14.12 3.06
N GLN A 1154 -12.05 -14.44 1.84
CA GLN A 1154 -11.91 -13.53 0.70
C GLN A 1154 -13.03 -12.50 0.59
N ASP A 1155 -14.26 -12.89 0.91
CA ASP A 1155 -15.45 -12.06 0.78
C ASP A 1155 -16.18 -11.91 2.12
N VAL A 1156 -16.47 -10.66 2.48
CA VAL A 1156 -17.28 -10.30 3.65
C VAL A 1156 -18.73 -10.80 3.47
N ALA A 1157 -19.24 -10.82 2.24
CA ALA A 1157 -20.62 -11.18 1.97
C ALA A 1157 -20.96 -12.62 2.40
N ASP A 1158 -20.01 -13.55 2.32
CA ASP A 1158 -20.24 -14.94 2.74
C ASP A 1158 -20.41 -15.06 4.25
N PHE A 1159 -19.78 -14.19 5.04
CA PHE A 1159 -20.03 -14.10 6.48
C PHE A 1159 -21.43 -13.56 6.76
N LEU A 1160 -21.83 -12.51 6.04
CA LEU A 1160 -23.10 -11.82 6.29
C LEU A 1160 -24.34 -12.62 5.86
N ARG A 1161 -24.18 -13.65 5.02
CA ARG A 1161 -25.28 -14.59 4.70
C ARG A 1161 -25.68 -15.43 5.91
N SER A 1162 -24.77 -15.65 6.86
CA SER A 1162 -25.04 -16.41 8.07
C SER A 1162 -25.47 -15.49 9.20
N ARG A 1163 -26.52 -15.87 9.94
CA ARG A 1163 -26.96 -15.16 11.16
C ARG A 1163 -25.88 -15.07 12.25
N TYR A 1164 -24.83 -15.89 12.15
CA TYR A 1164 -23.71 -15.90 13.09
C TYR A 1164 -22.47 -15.14 12.60
N GLY A 1165 -22.38 -14.79 11.31
CA GLY A 1165 -21.17 -14.16 10.76
C GLY A 1165 -20.93 -12.73 11.26
N GLU A 1166 -21.95 -11.88 11.27
CA GLU A 1166 -21.86 -10.53 11.86
C GLU A 1166 -21.50 -10.58 13.36
N PRO A 1167 -22.12 -11.46 14.19
CA PRO A 1167 -21.67 -11.69 15.56
C PRO A 1167 -20.20 -12.11 15.73
N ILE A 1168 -19.61 -12.85 14.77
CA ILE A 1168 -18.19 -13.24 14.79
C ILE A 1168 -17.30 -12.03 14.49
N ILE A 1169 -17.67 -11.22 13.50
CA ILE A 1169 -16.97 -9.97 13.14
C ILE A 1169 -16.95 -9.02 14.34
N THR A 1170 -18.11 -8.78 14.95
CA THR A 1170 -18.25 -7.87 16.11
C THR A 1170 -17.58 -8.40 17.39
N ASN A 1171 -17.45 -9.72 17.55
CA ASN A 1171 -16.66 -10.32 18.65
C ASN A 1171 -15.16 -10.41 18.36
N SER A 1172 -14.68 -9.79 17.28
CA SER A 1172 -13.26 -9.71 16.95
C SER A 1172 -12.72 -8.33 17.28
N SER A 1173 -11.89 -8.25 18.32
CA SER A 1173 -11.23 -6.98 18.71
C SER A 1173 -10.23 -6.50 17.66
N LEU A 1174 -9.71 -7.40 16.84
CA LEU A 1174 -8.90 -7.07 15.67
C LEU A 1174 -9.68 -7.30 14.39
N GLN A 1175 -9.50 -6.42 13.43
CA GLN A 1175 -10.07 -6.59 12.10
C GLN A 1175 -9.05 -6.06 11.10
N LEU A 1176 -8.82 -6.78 10.01
CA LEU A 1176 -7.89 -6.38 8.98
C LEU A 1176 -8.57 -6.49 7.62
N LEU A 1177 -8.79 -5.34 7.00
CA LEU A 1177 -9.47 -5.22 5.72
C LEU A 1177 -8.44 -4.85 4.65
N PHE A 1178 -8.19 -5.77 3.73
CA PHE A 1178 -7.46 -5.52 2.49
C PHE A 1178 -8.41 -5.07 1.38
N LYS A 1179 -7.86 -4.89 0.17
CA LYS A 1179 -8.61 -4.43 -1.00
C LYS A 1179 -9.92 -5.20 -1.18
N GLN A 1180 -11.03 -4.47 -1.18
CA GLN A 1180 -12.39 -5.00 -1.34
C GLN A 1180 -12.92 -4.75 -2.76
N SER A 1181 -13.90 -5.57 -3.17
CA SER A 1181 -14.57 -5.35 -4.45
C SER A 1181 -15.46 -4.11 -4.39
N PRO A 1182 -15.56 -3.31 -5.47
CA PRO A 1182 -16.50 -2.19 -5.53
C PRO A 1182 -17.97 -2.61 -5.39
N ALA A 1183 -18.31 -3.89 -5.62
CA ALA A 1183 -19.67 -4.38 -5.50
C ALA A 1183 -20.08 -4.64 -4.04
N THR A 1184 -19.13 -5.04 -3.20
CA THR A 1184 -19.37 -5.35 -1.78
C THR A 1184 -19.03 -4.18 -0.87
N ILE A 1185 -18.35 -3.14 -1.38
CA ILE A 1185 -17.82 -2.05 -0.56
C ILE A 1185 -18.87 -1.30 0.27
N ASP A 1186 -20.10 -1.14 -0.22
CA ASP A 1186 -21.16 -0.45 0.54
C ASP A 1186 -21.61 -1.29 1.75
N ILE A 1187 -21.68 -2.60 1.57
CA ILE A 1187 -21.99 -3.56 2.64
C ILE A 1187 -20.85 -3.57 3.66
N VAL A 1188 -19.59 -3.60 3.18
CA VAL A 1188 -18.40 -3.50 4.04
C VAL A 1188 -18.40 -2.18 4.81
N GLN A 1189 -18.70 -1.07 4.16
CA GLN A 1189 -18.77 0.25 4.80
C GLN A 1189 -19.78 0.27 5.94
N GLN A 1190 -20.98 -0.30 5.72
CA GLN A 1190 -22.01 -0.38 6.74
C GLN A 1190 -21.63 -1.33 7.89
N THR A 1191 -21.09 -2.50 7.57
CA THR A 1191 -20.74 -3.54 8.55
C THR A 1191 -19.61 -3.11 9.49
N PHE A 1192 -18.61 -2.40 8.94
CA PHE A 1192 -17.40 -1.97 9.65
C PHE A 1192 -17.44 -0.50 10.08
N ASN A 1193 -18.58 0.18 9.92
CA ASN A 1193 -18.76 1.60 10.23
C ASN A 1193 -17.67 2.51 9.62
N LEU A 1194 -17.29 2.23 8.37
CA LEU A 1194 -16.21 2.95 7.69
C LEU A 1194 -16.62 4.36 7.27
N THR A 1195 -15.68 5.31 7.38
CA THR A 1195 -15.85 6.62 6.75
C THR A 1195 -15.77 6.53 5.23
N ASP A 1196 -16.24 7.57 4.53
CA ASP A 1196 -16.10 7.65 3.08
C ASP A 1196 -14.62 7.68 2.64
N GLU A 1197 -13.73 8.26 3.45
CA GLU A 1197 -12.29 8.20 3.22
C GLU A 1197 -11.74 6.77 3.36
N GLU A 1198 -12.11 6.05 4.41
CA GLU A 1198 -11.67 4.67 4.65
C GLU A 1198 -12.15 3.71 3.56
N LYS A 1199 -13.41 3.88 3.12
CA LYS A 1199 -13.95 3.21 1.94
C LYS A 1199 -13.06 3.41 0.72
N MET A 1200 -12.66 4.65 0.44
CA MET A 1200 -11.81 4.97 -0.70
C MET A 1200 -10.41 4.38 -0.57
N ILE A 1201 -9.86 4.33 0.66
CA ILE A 1201 -8.60 3.65 0.95
C ILE A 1201 -8.69 2.17 0.58
N LEU A 1202 -9.74 1.45 0.99
CA LEU A 1202 -9.92 0.02 0.66
C LEU A 1202 -10.08 -0.23 -0.84
N LEU A 1203 -10.76 0.66 -1.57
CA LEU A 1203 -10.91 0.55 -3.03
C LEU A 1203 -9.59 0.77 -3.78
N GLN A 1204 -8.74 1.67 -3.27
CA GLN A 1204 -7.46 2.06 -3.88
C GLN A 1204 -6.24 1.30 -3.33
N SER A 1205 -6.44 0.43 -2.34
CA SER A 1205 -5.37 -0.28 -1.66
C SER A 1205 -4.65 -1.25 -2.60
N SER A 1206 -3.31 -1.21 -2.57
CA SER A 1206 -2.43 -2.20 -3.19
C SER A 1206 -2.28 -3.46 -2.33
N VAL A 1207 -1.69 -4.52 -2.87
CA VAL A 1207 -1.40 -5.73 -2.08
C VAL A 1207 -0.48 -5.41 -0.91
N GLY A 1208 -0.81 -5.94 0.27
CA GLY A 1208 -0.11 -5.65 1.53
C GLY A 1208 -0.46 -4.29 2.15
N THR A 1209 -1.45 -3.56 1.61
CA THR A 1209 -1.99 -2.33 2.21
C THR A 1209 -3.49 -2.44 2.43
N GLY A 1210 -3.99 -1.87 3.52
CA GLY A 1210 -5.40 -1.95 3.89
C GLY A 1210 -5.74 -1.07 5.07
N ILE A 1211 -6.81 -1.40 5.77
CA ILE A 1211 -7.21 -0.77 7.03
C ILE A 1211 -7.13 -1.83 8.14
N PHE A 1212 -6.49 -1.46 9.23
CA PHE A 1212 -6.34 -2.26 10.41
C PHE A 1212 -7.10 -1.65 11.57
N PHE A 1213 -7.84 -2.49 12.29
CA PHE A 1213 -8.73 -2.12 13.36
C PHE A 1213 -8.23 -2.79 14.63
N ALA A 1214 -8.19 -2.02 15.72
CA ALA A 1214 -7.94 -2.54 17.05
C ALA A 1214 -8.91 -1.89 18.04
N GLY A 1215 -9.97 -2.63 18.36
CA GLY A 1215 -11.16 -2.10 19.02
C GLY A 1215 -11.81 -1.03 18.14
N LEU A 1216 -12.00 0.17 18.70
CA LEU A 1216 -12.60 1.31 18.00
C LEU A 1216 -11.58 2.14 17.19
N LYS A 1217 -10.30 1.77 17.20
CA LYS A 1217 -9.23 2.50 16.53
C LYS A 1217 -9.04 1.96 15.12
N HIS A 1218 -9.14 2.82 14.10
CA HIS A 1218 -8.88 2.47 12.71
C HIS A 1218 -7.60 3.15 12.23
N VAL A 1219 -6.74 2.41 11.53
CA VAL A 1219 -5.51 2.95 10.93
C VAL A 1219 -5.28 2.34 9.55
N ALA A 1220 -4.89 3.16 8.57
CA ALA A 1220 -4.41 2.64 7.30
C ALA A 1220 -3.04 1.96 7.50
N ILE A 1221 -2.95 0.68 7.14
CA ILE A 1221 -1.77 -0.16 7.37
C ILE A 1221 -1.03 -0.45 6.06
N GLN A 1222 0.30 -0.53 6.16
CA GLN A 1222 1.15 -1.17 5.18
C GLN A 1222 1.97 -2.28 5.87
N VAL A 1223 1.80 -3.51 5.42
CA VAL A 1223 2.52 -4.68 5.94
C VAL A 1223 3.95 -4.67 5.41
N VAL A 1224 4.91 -4.88 6.31
CA VAL A 1224 6.35 -4.88 6.00
C VAL A 1224 7.01 -6.05 6.74
N ALA A 1225 7.79 -6.86 6.03
CA ALA A 1225 8.68 -7.86 6.62
C ALA A 1225 10.14 -7.45 6.46
N SER A 1226 10.98 -7.95 7.38
CA SER A 1226 12.42 -7.97 7.21
C SER A 1226 12.83 -9.08 6.23
N TYR A 1227 14.05 -8.98 5.70
CA TYR A 1227 14.61 -9.99 4.79
C TYR A 1227 14.63 -11.40 5.40
N SER A 1228 14.94 -11.52 6.70
CA SER A 1228 14.96 -12.81 7.39
C SER A 1228 13.56 -13.40 7.59
N GLU A 1229 12.58 -12.55 7.90
CA GLU A 1229 11.18 -12.99 7.99
C GLU A 1229 10.68 -13.46 6.63
N ASP A 1230 10.97 -12.71 5.56
CA ASP A 1230 10.61 -13.04 4.17
C ASP A 1230 11.00 -14.47 3.80
N GLN A 1231 12.25 -14.87 4.08
CA GLN A 1231 12.77 -16.23 3.80
C GLN A 1231 12.03 -17.36 4.54
N ILE A 1232 11.41 -17.07 5.68
CA ILE A 1232 10.70 -18.06 6.51
C ILE A 1232 9.22 -18.15 6.11
N ILE A 1233 8.60 -17.01 5.81
CA ILE A 1233 7.15 -16.91 5.56
C ILE A 1233 6.80 -17.03 4.09
N THR A 1234 7.82 -17.18 3.26
CA THR A 1234 7.67 -17.18 1.83
C THR A 1234 6.73 -18.30 1.37
N SER A 1235 5.71 -17.90 0.62
CA SER A 1235 4.91 -18.79 -0.21
C SER A 1235 5.63 -19.11 -1.50
N ASP A 1236 6.80 -18.52 -1.70
CA ASP A 1236 7.54 -18.54 -2.93
C ASP A 1236 8.40 -19.81 -2.94
N PRO A 1237 8.00 -20.82 -3.72
CA PRO A 1237 8.84 -21.95 -3.94
C PRO A 1237 9.95 -21.60 -4.93
N GLU A 1238 10.66 -20.48 -4.79
CA GLU A 1238 12.08 -20.31 -5.13
C GLU A 1238 12.97 -19.89 -3.94
N GLN A 1239 12.37 -19.74 -2.77
CA GLN A 1239 13.11 -19.51 -1.53
C GLN A 1239 13.17 -20.79 -0.66
N ILE A 1240 12.05 -21.49 -0.48
CA ILE A 1240 11.87 -22.87 0.07
C ILE A 1240 12.97 -23.92 -0.28
N LEU A 1241 13.03 -24.50 -1.49
CA LEU A 1241 14.06 -25.46 -1.93
C LEU A 1241 15.49 -24.89 -1.89
N LYS A 1242 15.73 -23.58 -2.03
CA LYS A 1242 17.09 -23.03 -1.83
C LYS A 1242 17.51 -23.18 -0.38
N ILE A 1243 16.57 -22.94 0.54
CA ILE A 1243 16.78 -23.15 1.97
C ILE A 1243 16.92 -24.64 2.29
N GLU A 1244 16.16 -25.53 1.66
CA GLU A 1244 16.32 -26.98 1.82
C GLU A 1244 17.64 -27.51 1.25
N GLN A 1245 18.07 -27.02 0.09
CA GLN A 1245 19.33 -27.39 -0.54
C GLN A 1245 20.53 -26.89 0.29
N ALA A 1246 20.47 -25.65 0.78
CA ALA A 1246 21.45 -25.12 1.73
C ALA A 1246 21.48 -25.92 3.05
N LYS A 1247 20.31 -26.36 3.57
CA LYS A 1247 20.24 -27.23 4.76
C LYS A 1247 20.87 -28.61 4.51
N LYS A 1248 20.71 -29.20 3.32
CA LYS A 1248 21.36 -30.45 2.95
C LYS A 1248 22.88 -30.31 2.86
N GLU A 1249 23.37 -29.26 2.19
CA GLU A 1249 24.81 -28.99 2.09
C GLU A 1249 25.44 -28.74 3.47
N LEU A 1250 24.71 -28.09 4.39
CA LEU A 1250 25.17 -27.84 5.76
C LEU A 1250 25.15 -29.10 6.64
N ALA A 1251 24.17 -30.00 6.43
CA ALA A 1251 24.10 -31.29 7.11
C ALA A 1251 25.20 -32.25 6.63
N GLU A 1252 25.45 -32.31 5.31
CA GLU A 1252 26.55 -33.08 4.71
C GLU A 1252 27.92 -32.54 5.17
N GLY A 1253 28.06 -31.22 5.32
CA GLY A 1253 29.25 -30.59 5.90
C GLY A 1253 29.48 -30.93 7.37
N ASN A 1254 28.42 -30.93 8.20
CA ASN A 1254 28.52 -31.28 9.62
C ASN A 1254 28.78 -32.78 9.84
N GLU A 1255 28.22 -33.66 9.00
CA GLU A 1255 28.50 -35.12 9.04
C GLU A 1255 29.93 -35.44 8.57
N ALA A 1256 30.46 -34.69 7.61
CA ALA A 1256 31.88 -34.80 7.23
C ALA A 1256 32.80 -34.34 8.37
N GLN A 1257 32.43 -33.28 9.08
CA GLN A 1257 33.21 -32.73 10.18
C GLN A 1257 33.16 -33.61 11.44
N GLN A 1258 32.04 -34.27 11.73
CA GLN A 1258 31.95 -35.28 12.80
C GLN A 1258 32.74 -36.57 12.50
N LYS A 1259 32.89 -36.95 11.22
CA LYS A 1259 33.74 -38.08 10.81
C LYS A 1259 35.24 -37.77 10.78
N ASP A 1260 35.60 -36.49 10.71
CA ASP A 1260 36.99 -36.04 10.81
C ASP A 1260 37.41 -35.79 12.28
N ASP A 1261 36.44 -35.62 13.20
CA ASP A 1261 36.65 -35.47 14.66
C ASP A 1261 36.59 -36.80 15.46
N GLU A 1262 36.03 -37.88 14.89
CA GLU A 1262 36.14 -39.28 15.37
C GLU A 1262 37.40 -39.97 14.86
#